data_AF-A0A2V5U913-F1
#
_entry.id   AF-A0A2V5U913-F1
#
_cell.length_a   1.000
_cell.length_b   1.000
_cell.length_c   1.000
_cell.angle_alpha   90.00
_cell.angle_beta   90.00
_cell.angle_gamma   90.00
#
_symmetry.space_group_name_H-M   'P 1'
#
loop_
_entity.id
_entity.type
_entity.pdbx_description
1 polymer ?
#
loop_
_entity_poly.entity_id
_entity_poly.type
_entity_poly.pdbx_seq_one_letter_code
_entity_poly.pdbx_strand_id
1 'polypeptide(L)'
;MTISDNNGVFQRLLKIRGASVSTVIDTRVTPAISFLAGNLGVGSLSINDNGTILFEAKFKDANDVDQYGLFTGPDLVNDKVIATGDSLFGATVRNAIFWRVGFNNQSQVAFLATVGGASGPFTSLIVRADPASGGTFVEWVAGSDGSFGDASNWKPANGDPPRVPEKTDRVSDTALFASCANNLVNLGTEKADRLFLSCGNVIFRGGEFTAASLEDIPPSVELNDASLTLDNSILKSSHAWIGTTRSSAVTLTAAQWTNQGRIEVSRDGDGTLSIGTGSLVHSAEARIGNGTGHGKATVNGGGSVWTTGNIAIGAGGTGELTIESGGQVNSDGAFIGQQPGLGNKVIVQGVAGAGPSAWHVAALEVGGAGTGQLAVKDGALVDALTLRIARQPGVTGSVKVSGVGANSAPSEISTGYLNVGDAGVGELTIEGGGLVEAGQADIGETSGIGTVTVSGSNAAGDARSTLTVSDLADPTLSFFNVGGHSAGTLVIEGGGLVETPGLTLVFSELRTTPSEIQIAGADAELDTGGLKVGGNGNTGAFVTLLGGTVKAQAGVFVGLNGVVRGFGYLLGNDVEVGDGGYVEPDSLVQEVPLPPLSPQNAPGHTGGLRKAEGRTGLGKEGGSSSTNTLTILGNYKQAAKGRLVIPIYGTNSNDYGQLIVSKAATLDGALELRFVNGFAPKQGDTFNFLQVGGAVSNGFATVEVKNLTPDFRFNVNTNGTNISLVALNDGVFVTPLQGQIQSSNVMTVGGISYLPYTLAVTNPCVIVEPTGGVTRQGQELFQTLSERPDPNCAGVSTNASHVLPLGGLPPGSYQFHFMADGVVVHTVSFDVPAGTGQVLSFTRTAGGELNLRIHGLDSAQYTIQASADLRDWFDLPAHVGTFLGPYNILEPLSAAKARFYRVKIE
;
A
#
# COMPACT_ATOMS: atom_id res chain seq x y z
N MET A 1 -16.19 -2.28 64.82
CA MET A 1 -15.89 -2.64 66.23
C MET A 1 -14.96 -3.83 66.19
N THR A 2 -13.73 -3.68 66.68
CA THR A 2 -12.75 -4.75 66.76
C THR A 2 -13.00 -5.51 68.05
N ILE A 3 -13.49 -6.74 67.98
CA ILE A 3 -13.62 -7.60 69.16
C ILE A 3 -12.42 -8.56 69.15
N SER A 4 -11.62 -8.50 70.20
CA SER A 4 -10.54 -9.47 70.44
C SER A 4 -11.09 -10.61 71.29
N ASP A 5 -10.72 -11.85 71.01
CA ASP A 5 -10.99 -12.95 71.93
C ASP A 5 -10.05 -12.89 73.15
N ASN A 6 -10.40 -13.61 74.22
CA ASN A 6 -9.67 -13.60 75.50
C ASN A 6 -8.22 -14.13 75.39
N ASN A 7 -7.81 -14.64 74.24
CA ASN A 7 -6.46 -15.15 73.98
C ASN A 7 -5.62 -14.20 73.12
N GLY A 8 -6.16 -13.06 72.68
CA GLY A 8 -5.37 -11.94 72.18
C GLY A 8 -4.70 -12.13 70.82
N VAL A 9 -5.24 -12.95 69.92
CA VAL A 9 -4.58 -13.18 68.61
C VAL A 9 -5.46 -12.86 67.39
N PHE A 10 -6.75 -12.58 67.53
CA PHE A 10 -7.61 -12.31 66.36
C PHE A 10 -8.56 -11.13 66.53
N GLN A 11 -8.82 -10.47 65.41
CA GLN A 11 -9.72 -9.34 65.28
C GLN A 11 -10.83 -9.66 64.27
N ARG A 12 -12.06 -9.19 64.52
CA ARG A 12 -13.15 -9.26 63.55
C ARG A 12 -13.70 -7.89 63.25
N LEU A 13 -14.06 -7.65 61.99
CA LEU A 13 -14.88 -6.51 61.61
C LEU A 13 -16.33 -6.97 61.52
N LEU A 14 -17.21 -6.28 62.23
CA LEU A 14 -18.63 -6.62 62.31
C LEU A 14 -19.48 -5.57 61.60
N LYS A 15 -20.49 -6.03 60.85
CA LYS A 15 -21.57 -5.23 60.29
C LYS A 15 -22.76 -5.31 61.24
N ILE A 16 -23.23 -4.15 61.65
CA ILE A 16 -24.39 -4.01 62.54
C ILE A 16 -25.53 -3.41 61.72
N ARG A 17 -26.67 -4.09 61.64
CA ARG A 17 -27.92 -3.56 61.06
C ARG A 17 -29.04 -3.75 62.08
N GLY A 18 -29.41 -2.67 62.77
CA GLY A 18 -30.35 -2.74 63.89
C GLY A 18 -29.82 -3.68 64.97
N ALA A 19 -30.62 -4.68 65.37
CA ALA A 19 -30.23 -5.70 66.34
C ALA A 19 -29.41 -6.87 65.74
N SER A 20 -29.21 -6.92 64.42
CA SER A 20 -28.45 -7.99 63.75
C SER A 20 -26.97 -7.64 63.63
N VAL A 21 -26.11 -8.61 63.99
CA VAL A 21 -24.64 -8.50 63.88
C VAL A 21 -24.14 -9.62 62.98
N SER A 22 -23.41 -9.29 61.92
CA SER A 22 -22.75 -10.25 61.02
C SER A 22 -21.25 -9.96 60.92
N THR A 23 -20.42 -10.98 60.73
CA THR A 23 -18.98 -10.79 60.50
C THR A 23 -18.73 -10.41 59.05
N VAL A 24 -17.90 -9.38 58.83
CA VAL A 24 -17.49 -8.88 57.50
C VAL A 24 -16.07 -9.32 57.18
N ILE A 25 -15.18 -9.26 58.17
CA ILE A 25 -13.80 -9.73 58.07
C ILE A 25 -13.52 -10.54 59.33
N ASP A 26 -12.98 -11.74 59.15
CA ASP A 26 -12.48 -12.59 60.22
C ASP A 26 -11.00 -12.86 59.98
N THR A 27 -10.16 -12.42 60.90
CA THR A 27 -8.70 -12.54 60.75
C THR A 27 -8.16 -13.92 61.14
N ARG A 28 -9.04 -14.87 61.51
CA ARG A 28 -8.74 -16.30 61.71
C ARG A 28 -8.54 -17.04 60.39
N VAL A 29 -7.70 -16.47 59.54
CA VAL A 29 -7.17 -17.09 58.33
C VAL A 29 -5.84 -17.76 58.65
N THR A 30 -5.35 -18.59 57.73
CA THR A 30 -4.05 -19.27 57.86
C THR A 30 -3.24 -18.98 56.59
N PRO A 31 -2.12 -18.23 56.69
CA PRO A 31 -1.57 -17.56 57.89
C PRO A 31 -2.50 -16.52 58.51
N ALA A 32 -2.41 -16.32 59.83
CA ALA A 32 -3.21 -15.32 60.54
C ALA A 32 -2.81 -13.90 60.15
N ILE A 33 -3.80 -13.01 60.03
CA ILE A 33 -3.57 -11.58 59.83
C ILE A 33 -3.99 -10.80 61.09
N SER A 34 -3.47 -9.60 61.27
CA SER A 34 -3.87 -8.70 62.37
C SER A 34 -3.94 -7.28 61.84
N PHE A 35 -5.01 -6.53 62.15
CA PHE A 35 -5.06 -5.11 61.79
C PHE A 35 -3.95 -4.38 62.53
N LEU A 36 -3.23 -3.51 61.81
CA LEU A 36 -2.29 -2.62 62.47
C LEU A 36 -3.08 -1.65 63.35
N ALA A 37 -2.74 -1.53 64.63
CA ALA A 37 -3.29 -0.52 65.52
C ALA A 37 -2.26 0.60 65.67
N GLY A 38 -2.50 1.75 65.05
CA GLY A 38 -1.77 2.97 65.43
C GLY A 38 -2.12 3.40 66.86
N ASN A 39 -1.35 4.33 67.45
CA ASN A 39 -1.52 4.86 68.82
C ASN A 39 -2.91 5.46 69.16
N LEU A 40 -3.88 5.41 68.25
CA LEU A 40 -5.27 5.83 68.46
C LEU A 40 -6.32 4.74 68.10
N GLY A 41 -5.94 3.47 68.00
CA GLY A 41 -6.88 2.35 68.10
C GLY A 41 -7.61 1.91 66.81
N VAL A 42 -7.22 2.41 65.64
CA VAL A 42 -7.48 1.77 64.32
C VAL A 42 -6.36 2.18 63.38
N GLY A 43 -5.69 1.23 62.73
CA GLY A 43 -4.80 1.52 61.59
C GLY A 43 -5.59 2.13 60.44
N SER A 44 -4.90 2.47 59.36
CA SER A 44 -5.51 2.95 58.13
C SER A 44 -6.57 1.93 57.68
N LEU A 45 -7.84 2.29 57.88
CA LEU A 45 -9.03 1.52 57.51
C LEU A 45 -9.95 2.50 56.79
N SER A 46 -10.38 2.15 55.59
CA SER A 46 -11.33 2.92 54.79
C SER A 46 -12.41 2.00 54.22
N ILE A 47 -13.57 2.57 53.94
CA ILE A 47 -14.68 1.89 53.27
C ILE A 47 -15.22 2.85 52.22
N ASN A 48 -15.48 2.34 51.01
CA ASN A 48 -16.08 3.13 49.95
C ASN A 48 -17.61 2.92 49.92
N ASP A 49 -18.31 3.70 49.09
CA ASP A 49 -19.78 3.66 49.03
C ASP A 49 -20.33 2.32 48.51
N ASN A 50 -19.51 1.53 47.81
CA ASN A 50 -19.85 0.17 47.36
C ASN A 50 -19.74 -0.88 48.49
N GLY A 51 -19.14 -0.48 49.62
CA GLY A 51 -18.93 -1.32 50.79
C GLY A 51 -17.67 -2.18 50.72
N THR A 52 -16.78 -1.91 49.77
CA THR A 52 -15.43 -2.48 49.77
C THR A 52 -14.67 -1.84 50.92
N ILE A 53 -13.92 -2.65 51.67
CA ILE A 53 -13.12 -2.18 52.80
C ILE A 53 -11.66 -2.29 52.39
N LEU A 54 -10.85 -1.31 52.75
CA LEU A 54 -9.40 -1.33 52.57
C LEU A 54 -8.76 -1.16 53.95
N PHE A 55 -7.78 -2.01 54.28
CA PHE A 55 -7.09 -1.95 55.55
C PHE A 55 -5.63 -2.37 55.49
N GLU A 56 -4.85 -1.82 56.42
CA GLU A 56 -3.49 -2.27 56.69
C GLU A 56 -3.48 -3.47 57.63
N ALA A 57 -2.76 -4.51 57.26
CA ALA A 57 -2.60 -5.71 58.08
C ALA A 57 -1.14 -6.14 58.22
N LYS A 58 -0.87 -6.76 59.37
CA LYS A 58 0.36 -7.49 59.69
C LYS A 58 0.10 -8.99 59.62
N PHE A 59 1.02 -9.73 59.02
CA PHE A 59 0.95 -11.19 58.89
C PHE A 59 2.35 -11.82 59.04
N LYS A 60 2.40 -13.15 59.22
CA LYS A 60 3.64 -13.92 59.26
C LYS A 60 3.94 -14.53 57.90
N ASP A 61 5.17 -14.40 57.42
CA ASP A 61 5.63 -15.14 56.24
C ASP A 61 6.02 -16.60 56.57
N ALA A 62 6.48 -17.35 55.55
CA ALA A 62 6.87 -18.76 55.68
C ALA A 62 8.03 -19.01 56.67
N ASN A 63 8.75 -17.97 57.08
CA ASN A 63 9.86 -18.03 58.03
C ASN A 63 9.47 -17.45 59.41
N ASP A 64 8.17 -17.24 59.67
CA ASP A 64 7.64 -16.63 60.88
C ASP A 64 8.11 -15.17 61.11
N VAL A 65 8.47 -14.47 60.02
CA VAL A 65 8.85 -13.05 60.06
C VAL A 65 7.61 -12.18 59.84
N ASP A 66 7.52 -11.08 60.59
CA ASP A 66 6.45 -10.10 60.46
C ASP A 66 6.54 -9.36 59.12
N GLN A 67 5.46 -9.41 58.35
CA GLN A 67 5.26 -8.69 57.10
C GLN A 67 4.05 -7.76 57.21
N TYR A 68 3.99 -6.76 56.32
CA TYR A 68 2.98 -5.71 56.32
C TYR A 68 2.38 -5.54 54.92
N GLY A 69 1.09 -5.26 54.83
CA GLY A 69 0.45 -5.06 53.53
C GLY A 69 -0.90 -4.37 53.60
N LEU A 70 -1.42 -4.04 52.42
CA LEU A 70 -2.73 -3.48 52.16
C LEU A 70 -3.65 -4.57 51.64
N PHE A 71 -4.84 -4.67 52.23
CA PHE A 71 -5.79 -5.74 51.91
C PHE A 71 -7.22 -5.22 51.79
N THR A 72 -8.00 -5.84 50.92
CA THR A 72 -9.44 -5.58 50.76
C THR A 72 -10.36 -6.58 51.48
N GLY A 73 -9.76 -7.58 52.11
CA GLY A 73 -10.41 -8.73 52.74
C GLY A 73 -9.38 -9.63 53.45
N PRO A 74 -9.82 -10.71 54.12
CA PRO A 74 -8.97 -11.51 54.99
C PRO A 74 -7.99 -12.47 54.28
N ASP A 75 -8.13 -12.73 52.98
CA ASP A 75 -7.29 -13.67 52.24
C ASP A 75 -5.95 -13.03 51.83
N LEU A 76 -4.85 -13.60 52.30
CA LEU A 76 -3.48 -13.10 52.06
C LEU A 76 -3.02 -13.16 50.60
N VAL A 77 -3.74 -13.90 49.74
CA VAL A 77 -3.46 -14.04 48.32
C VAL A 77 -4.49 -13.25 47.51
N ASN A 78 -5.77 -13.53 47.72
CA ASN A 78 -6.85 -13.00 46.87
C ASN A 78 -7.25 -11.57 47.22
N ASP A 79 -7.10 -11.18 48.48
CA ASP A 79 -7.47 -9.84 48.94
C ASP A 79 -6.27 -8.89 49.07
N LYS A 80 -5.07 -9.36 48.71
CA LYS A 80 -3.84 -8.58 48.82
C LYS A 80 -3.77 -7.54 47.70
N VAL A 81 -3.78 -6.27 48.09
CA VAL A 81 -3.48 -5.15 47.18
C VAL A 81 -1.97 -5.08 46.96
N ILE A 82 -1.19 -5.09 48.04
CA ILE A 82 0.28 -5.18 48.01
C ILE A 82 0.83 -5.49 49.41
N ALA A 83 1.96 -6.18 49.50
CA ALA A 83 2.66 -6.42 50.76
C ALA A 83 4.18 -6.31 50.64
N THR A 84 4.86 -6.26 51.79
CA THR A 84 6.31 -6.35 51.89
C THR A 84 6.82 -7.65 51.28
N GLY A 85 7.88 -7.56 50.48
CA GLY A 85 8.42 -8.67 49.69
C GLY A 85 7.88 -8.74 48.26
N ASP A 86 6.76 -8.10 47.94
CA ASP A 86 6.22 -8.07 46.57
C ASP A 86 7.16 -7.27 45.63
N SER A 87 7.12 -7.59 44.34
CA SER A 87 7.83 -6.82 43.31
C SER A 87 6.98 -5.66 42.83
N LEU A 88 7.52 -4.45 42.83
CA LEU A 88 6.88 -3.24 42.36
C LEU A 88 7.87 -2.45 41.50
N PHE A 89 7.58 -2.32 40.21
CA PHE A 89 8.46 -1.72 39.20
C PHE A 89 9.89 -2.31 39.19
N GLY A 90 10.00 -3.63 39.39
CA GLY A 90 11.27 -4.35 39.40
C GLY A 90 12.09 -4.23 40.70
N ALA A 91 11.55 -3.56 41.74
CA ALA A 91 12.17 -3.45 43.06
C ALA A 91 11.30 -4.11 44.14
N THR A 92 11.91 -4.60 45.21
CA THR A 92 11.19 -5.25 46.32
C THR A 92 10.53 -4.21 47.22
N VAL A 93 9.23 -4.37 47.48
CA VAL A 93 8.47 -3.55 48.43
C VAL A 93 8.97 -3.82 49.85
N ARG A 94 9.29 -2.74 50.56
CA ARG A 94 9.74 -2.73 51.96
C ARG A 94 8.69 -2.17 52.90
N ASN A 95 7.80 -1.33 52.38
CA ASN A 95 6.70 -0.78 53.13
C ASN A 95 5.61 -0.30 52.16
N ALA A 96 4.35 -0.36 52.59
CA ALA A 96 3.22 0.21 51.89
C ALA A 96 2.30 0.85 52.93
N ILE A 97 2.07 2.15 52.81
CA ILE A 97 1.21 2.93 53.71
C ILE A 97 0.14 3.60 52.86
N PHE A 98 -1.12 3.52 53.27
CA PHE A 98 -2.18 4.28 52.64
C PHE A 98 -2.83 5.27 53.60
N TRP A 99 -3.42 6.32 53.04
CA TRP A 99 -4.24 7.27 53.80
C TRP A 99 -5.70 7.10 53.40
N ARG A 100 -6.63 7.34 54.34
CA ARG A 100 -8.08 7.11 54.14
C ARG A 100 -8.65 7.77 52.88
N VAL A 101 -8.10 8.91 52.48
CA VAL A 101 -8.51 9.69 51.29
C VAL A 101 -8.03 9.08 49.96
N GLY A 102 -7.12 8.11 50.00
CA GLY A 102 -6.60 7.42 48.82
C GLY A 102 -7.51 6.34 48.27
N PHE A 103 -8.67 6.06 48.90
CA PHE A 103 -9.58 5.01 48.47
C PHE A 103 -10.87 5.60 47.91
N ASN A 104 -11.21 5.26 46.65
CA ASN A 104 -12.38 5.82 45.97
C ASN A 104 -13.51 4.81 45.74
N ASN A 105 -14.65 5.29 45.22
CA ASN A 105 -15.84 4.46 44.93
C ASN A 105 -15.68 3.52 43.73
N GLN A 106 -14.56 3.59 43.00
CA GLN A 106 -14.19 2.59 41.98
C GLN A 106 -13.28 1.49 42.56
N SER A 107 -13.12 1.44 43.88
CA SER A 107 -12.22 0.53 44.59
C SER A 107 -10.74 0.68 44.21
N GLN A 108 -10.33 1.83 43.68
CA GLN A 108 -8.93 2.17 43.41
C GLN A 108 -8.27 2.70 44.68
N VAL A 109 -6.99 2.34 44.88
CA VAL A 109 -6.22 2.61 46.10
C VAL A 109 -4.96 3.39 45.77
N ALA A 110 -4.85 4.63 46.25
CA ALA A 110 -3.61 5.41 46.25
C ALA A 110 -2.84 5.21 47.56
N PHE A 111 -1.58 4.80 47.46
CA PHE A 111 -0.71 4.51 48.61
C PHE A 111 0.74 4.94 48.35
N LEU A 112 1.48 5.17 49.43
CA LEU A 112 2.92 5.40 49.41
C LEU A 112 3.63 4.05 49.57
N ALA A 113 4.41 3.66 48.56
CA ALA A 113 5.27 2.48 48.60
C ALA A 113 6.72 2.90 48.85
N THR A 114 7.45 2.15 49.69
CA THR A 114 8.92 2.24 49.78
C THR A 114 9.51 0.98 49.17
N VAL A 115 10.36 1.11 48.15
CA VAL A 115 10.95 -0.01 47.40
C VAL A 115 12.48 0.03 47.47
N GLY A 116 13.14 -1.14 47.46
CA GLY A 116 14.61 -1.21 47.45
C GLY A 116 15.20 -2.63 47.65
N GLY A 117 16.42 -2.82 47.15
CA GLY A 117 17.19 -4.07 47.31
C GLY A 117 17.62 -4.33 48.76
N ALA A 118 18.09 -5.54 49.07
CA ALA A 118 18.47 -5.93 50.44
C ALA A 118 19.58 -5.08 51.08
N SER A 119 20.36 -4.37 50.26
CA SER A 119 21.50 -3.56 50.68
C SER A 119 21.67 -2.25 49.89
N GLY A 120 20.60 -1.73 49.25
CA GLY A 120 20.62 -0.52 48.42
C GLY A 120 19.76 0.63 48.97
N PRO A 121 19.86 1.85 48.41
CA PRO A 121 19.03 2.99 48.82
C PRO A 121 17.55 2.72 48.57
N PHE A 122 16.69 3.21 49.46
CA PHE A 122 15.23 3.09 49.35
C PHE A 122 14.65 4.24 48.52
N THR A 123 13.68 3.93 47.67
CA THR A 123 12.91 4.91 46.90
C THR A 123 11.46 4.89 47.38
N SER A 124 10.90 6.08 47.64
CA SER A 124 9.48 6.23 47.95
C SER A 124 8.69 6.63 46.71
N LEU A 125 7.59 5.94 46.45
CA LEU A 125 6.72 6.10 45.28
C LEU A 125 5.28 6.34 45.73
N ILE A 126 4.57 7.27 45.11
CA ILE A 126 3.11 7.34 45.21
C ILE A 126 2.54 6.48 44.08
N VAL A 127 1.73 5.49 44.43
CA VAL A 127 1.24 4.45 43.51
C VAL A 127 -0.27 4.35 43.64
N ARG A 128 -0.96 4.08 42.51
CA ARG A 128 -2.37 3.71 42.49
C ARG A 128 -2.49 2.24 42.12
N ALA A 129 -3.18 1.45 42.94
CA ALA A 129 -3.63 0.10 42.61
C ALA A 129 -5.09 0.14 42.17
N ASP A 130 -5.39 -0.49 41.04
CA ASP A 130 -6.73 -0.61 40.50
C ASP A 130 -7.26 -2.04 40.80
N PRO A 131 -8.55 -2.24 41.10
CA PRO A 131 -9.09 -3.57 41.40
C PRO A 131 -8.98 -4.46 40.16
N ALA A 132 -8.60 -5.72 40.35
CA ALA A 132 -8.48 -6.67 39.25
C ALA A 132 -9.84 -6.85 38.53
N SER A 133 -9.87 -6.59 37.23
CA SER A 133 -11.01 -6.94 36.37
C SER A 133 -11.20 -8.46 36.32
N GLY A 134 -12.44 -8.94 36.36
CA GLY A 134 -12.77 -10.37 36.24
C GLY A 134 -12.74 -11.19 37.53
N GLY A 135 -12.61 -10.55 38.70
CA GLY A 135 -12.86 -11.08 40.05
C GLY A 135 -12.82 -12.62 40.18
N THR A 136 -13.98 -13.26 40.08
CA THR A 136 -14.09 -14.74 40.13
C THR A 136 -14.38 -15.30 38.73
N PHE A 137 -13.58 -16.29 38.30
CA PHE A 137 -13.96 -17.12 37.14
C PHE A 137 -15.07 -18.08 37.55
N VAL A 138 -16.15 -18.08 36.78
CA VAL A 138 -17.30 -18.97 36.98
C VAL A 138 -17.42 -19.83 35.73
N GLU A 139 -17.05 -21.11 35.86
CA GLU A 139 -16.85 -22.04 34.75
C GLU A 139 -18.15 -22.74 34.34
N TRP A 140 -18.40 -22.83 33.03
CA TRP A 140 -19.51 -23.62 32.48
C TRP A 140 -19.24 -25.12 32.58
N VAL A 141 -20.16 -25.86 33.20
CA VAL A 141 -20.01 -27.30 33.49
C VAL A 141 -21.12 -28.20 32.93
N ALA A 142 -22.07 -27.66 32.15
CA ALA A 142 -23.24 -28.39 31.66
C ALA A 142 -22.96 -29.50 30.62
N GLY A 143 -21.72 -29.62 30.12
CA GLY A 143 -21.28 -30.73 29.26
C GLY A 143 -21.68 -30.65 27.77
N SER A 144 -22.86 -30.14 27.42
CA SER A 144 -23.23 -29.86 26.01
C SER A 144 -24.34 -28.83 25.80
N ASP A 145 -25.51 -28.94 26.44
CA ASP A 145 -26.64 -28.03 26.23
C ASP A 145 -27.15 -27.49 27.56
N GLY A 146 -27.46 -26.18 27.64
CA GLY A 146 -27.95 -25.59 28.88
C GLY A 146 -28.54 -24.19 28.73
N SER A 147 -29.18 -23.72 29.80
CA SER A 147 -29.61 -22.32 29.94
C SER A 147 -28.51 -21.53 30.65
N PHE A 148 -28.15 -20.35 30.16
CA PHE A 148 -27.16 -19.49 30.83
C PHE A 148 -27.63 -19.11 32.24
N GLY A 149 -28.92 -18.80 32.41
CA GLY A 149 -29.50 -18.39 33.69
C GLY A 149 -29.71 -19.51 34.72
N ASP A 150 -29.35 -20.76 34.40
CA ASP A 150 -29.43 -21.88 35.35
C ASP A 150 -28.10 -22.02 36.12
N ALA A 151 -28.14 -21.70 37.41
CA ALA A 151 -26.99 -21.76 38.30
C ALA A 151 -26.31 -23.15 38.36
N SER A 152 -27.05 -24.23 38.09
CA SER A 152 -26.48 -25.59 38.09
C SER A 152 -25.49 -25.85 36.94
N ASN A 153 -25.53 -25.01 35.90
CA ASN A 153 -24.61 -25.07 34.77
C ASN A 153 -23.27 -24.38 35.03
N TRP A 154 -23.09 -23.78 36.22
CA TRP A 154 -21.95 -22.93 36.54
C TRP A 154 -21.24 -23.35 37.83
N LYS A 155 -19.92 -23.29 37.81
CA LYS A 155 -19.05 -23.62 38.95
C LYS A 155 -18.06 -22.48 39.22
N PRO A 156 -18.24 -21.70 40.30
CA PRO A 156 -17.26 -20.70 40.72
C PRO A 156 -15.91 -21.31 41.09
N ALA A 157 -14.83 -20.73 40.58
CA ALA A 157 -13.45 -21.19 40.83
C ALA A 157 -12.99 -20.98 42.27
N ASN A 158 -13.62 -20.05 43.00
CA ASN A 158 -13.36 -19.75 44.40
C ASN A 158 -14.00 -20.75 45.39
N GLY A 159 -14.74 -21.75 44.88
CA GLY A 159 -15.42 -22.76 45.70
C GLY A 159 -16.80 -22.36 46.23
N ASP A 160 -17.34 -21.21 45.80
CA ASP A 160 -18.72 -20.82 46.12
C ASP A 160 -19.74 -21.83 45.57
N PRO A 161 -20.94 -21.91 46.18
CA PRO A 161 -22.05 -22.70 45.62
C PRO A 161 -22.36 -22.30 44.16
N PRO A 162 -22.84 -23.25 43.33
CA PRO A 162 -23.23 -22.98 41.94
C PRO A 162 -24.13 -21.75 41.83
N ARG A 163 -23.73 -20.80 40.97
CA ARG A 163 -24.43 -19.52 40.73
C ARG A 163 -24.09 -19.01 39.33
N VAL A 164 -25.01 -18.23 38.75
CA VAL A 164 -24.80 -17.60 37.45
C VAL A 164 -23.71 -16.52 37.57
N PRO A 165 -22.79 -16.38 36.59
CA PRO A 165 -21.82 -15.28 36.55
C PRO A 165 -22.56 -13.95 36.48
N GLU A 166 -22.20 -12.99 37.34
CA GLU A 166 -22.87 -11.70 37.42
C GLU A 166 -21.90 -10.49 37.44
N LYS A 167 -22.38 -9.33 36.96
CA LYS A 167 -21.75 -8.03 37.24
C LYS A 167 -22.71 -7.13 38.02
N THR A 168 -22.33 -6.83 39.26
CA THR A 168 -22.96 -5.86 40.14
C THR A 168 -21.90 -4.91 40.72
N ASP A 169 -22.30 -3.97 41.59
CA ASP A 169 -21.34 -3.10 42.29
C ASP A 169 -20.44 -3.87 43.28
N ARG A 170 -20.76 -5.14 43.57
CA ARG A 170 -20.04 -5.99 44.53
C ARG A 170 -19.45 -7.26 43.93
N VAL A 171 -19.90 -7.66 42.75
CA VAL A 171 -19.51 -8.91 42.11
C VAL A 171 -19.07 -8.60 40.69
N SER A 172 -17.92 -9.17 40.31
CA SER A 172 -17.25 -8.91 39.03
C SER A 172 -16.79 -10.24 38.46
N ASP A 173 -17.72 -11.05 37.97
CA ASP A 173 -17.39 -12.40 37.52
C ASP A 173 -17.00 -12.45 36.05
N THR A 174 -16.07 -13.37 35.75
CA THR A 174 -15.79 -13.81 34.39
C THR A 174 -16.58 -15.08 34.09
N ALA A 175 -17.50 -15.02 33.13
CA ALA A 175 -18.12 -16.22 32.57
C ALA A 175 -17.09 -16.97 31.74
N LEU A 176 -16.69 -18.16 32.18
CA LEU A 176 -15.61 -18.95 31.60
C LEU A 176 -16.14 -20.20 30.90
N PHE A 177 -15.79 -20.38 29.63
CA PHE A 177 -15.93 -21.62 28.91
C PHE A 177 -14.54 -22.21 28.66
N ALA A 178 -14.20 -23.28 29.39
CA ALA A 178 -12.88 -23.91 29.33
C ALA A 178 -12.90 -25.35 28.80
N SER A 179 -14.08 -25.96 28.68
CA SER A 179 -14.21 -27.29 28.08
C SER A 179 -14.11 -27.20 26.56
N CYS A 180 -13.34 -28.10 25.95
CA CYS A 180 -13.25 -28.20 24.49
C CYS A 180 -14.50 -28.86 23.85
N ALA A 181 -15.64 -28.81 24.53
CA ALA A 181 -16.90 -29.35 24.07
C ALA A 181 -17.64 -28.33 23.18
N ASN A 182 -18.62 -28.83 22.42
CA ASN A 182 -19.62 -27.98 21.79
C ASN A 182 -20.70 -27.67 22.83
N ASN A 183 -20.93 -26.39 23.09
CA ASN A 183 -21.86 -25.90 24.10
C ASN A 183 -22.98 -25.08 23.43
N LEU A 184 -24.20 -25.61 23.38
CA LEU A 184 -25.38 -24.83 23.00
C LEU A 184 -25.98 -24.17 24.26
N VAL A 185 -25.94 -22.85 24.30
CA VAL A 185 -26.33 -22.04 25.46
C VAL A 185 -27.51 -21.16 25.09
N ASN A 186 -28.67 -21.43 25.68
CA ASN A 186 -29.84 -20.57 25.53
C ASN A 186 -29.67 -19.35 26.44
N LEU A 187 -29.78 -18.15 25.86
CA LEU A 187 -29.68 -16.90 26.64
C LEU A 187 -31.07 -16.38 27.05
N GLY A 188 -31.13 -15.82 28.25
CA GLY A 188 -32.20 -14.93 28.70
C GLY A 188 -31.78 -13.47 28.54
N THR A 189 -31.64 -12.75 29.66
CA THR A 189 -31.02 -11.42 29.71
C THR A 189 -29.95 -11.47 30.79
N GLU A 190 -28.73 -11.72 30.37
CA GLU A 190 -27.63 -12.12 31.25
C GLU A 190 -26.51 -11.08 31.21
N LYS A 191 -25.78 -10.93 32.31
CA LYS A 191 -24.71 -9.93 32.44
C LYS A 191 -23.59 -10.41 33.33
N ALA A 192 -22.37 -10.47 32.80
CA ALA A 192 -21.16 -10.74 33.57
C ALA A 192 -20.14 -9.59 33.37
N ASP A 193 -19.04 -9.60 34.13
CA ASP A 193 -17.96 -8.63 33.92
C ASP A 193 -17.25 -8.92 32.61
N ARG A 194 -16.89 -10.20 32.41
CA ARG A 194 -16.16 -10.67 31.24
C ARG A 194 -16.76 -11.96 30.71
N LEU A 195 -16.59 -12.18 29.42
CA LEU A 195 -16.80 -13.47 28.74
C LEU A 195 -15.45 -13.96 28.23
N PHE A 196 -15.00 -15.12 28.73
CA PHE A 196 -13.75 -15.72 28.30
C PHE A 196 -13.99 -17.15 27.81
N LEU A 197 -13.69 -17.39 26.54
CA LEU A 197 -13.68 -18.73 25.96
C LEU A 197 -12.22 -19.13 25.75
N SER A 198 -11.80 -20.19 26.41
CA SER A 198 -10.42 -20.72 26.36
C SER A 198 -10.30 -22.06 25.64
N CYS A 199 -11.44 -22.70 25.32
CA CYS A 199 -11.51 -23.83 24.40
C CYS A 199 -12.96 -24.04 23.93
N GLY A 200 -13.13 -24.81 22.85
CA GLY A 200 -14.43 -25.37 22.43
C GLY A 200 -15.26 -24.45 21.54
N ASN A 201 -16.49 -24.87 21.24
CA ASN A 201 -17.42 -24.11 20.40
C ASN A 201 -18.67 -23.77 21.20
N VAL A 202 -18.93 -22.49 21.42
CA VAL A 202 -20.08 -22.00 22.17
C VAL A 202 -21.08 -21.39 21.20
N ILE A 203 -22.33 -21.84 21.24
CA ILE A 203 -23.44 -21.30 20.45
C ILE A 203 -24.39 -20.61 21.40
N PHE A 204 -24.41 -19.28 21.40
CA PHE A 204 -25.45 -18.49 22.05
C PHE A 204 -26.67 -18.43 21.16
N ARG A 205 -27.82 -18.83 21.70
CA ARG A 205 -29.11 -18.84 20.99
C ARG A 205 -30.12 -17.94 21.69
N GLY A 206 -30.71 -17.02 20.93
CA GLY A 206 -31.70 -16.07 21.45
C GLY A 206 -31.11 -15.09 22.47
N GLY A 207 -31.96 -14.27 23.09
CA GLY A 207 -31.63 -13.48 24.28
C GLY A 207 -30.53 -12.41 24.11
N GLU A 208 -30.10 -11.86 25.24
CA GLU A 208 -29.06 -10.84 25.35
C GLU A 208 -28.01 -11.26 26.38
N PHE A 209 -26.73 -11.09 26.03
CA PHE A 209 -25.61 -11.17 26.96
C PHE A 209 -24.80 -9.87 26.96
N THR A 210 -24.54 -9.32 28.15
CA THR A 210 -23.68 -8.14 28.33
C THR A 210 -22.39 -8.52 29.07
N ALA A 211 -21.24 -8.34 28.41
CA ALA A 211 -19.92 -8.31 29.03
C ALA A 211 -19.59 -6.86 29.44
N ALA A 212 -19.60 -6.59 30.74
CA ALA A 212 -19.69 -5.23 31.28
C ALA A 212 -18.34 -4.58 31.65
N SER A 213 -17.22 -5.29 31.57
CA SER A 213 -15.89 -4.71 31.80
C SER A 213 -15.65 -3.57 30.80
N LEU A 214 -15.12 -2.46 31.30
CA LEU A 214 -14.73 -1.29 30.49
C LEU A 214 -13.23 -1.28 30.17
N GLU A 215 -12.48 -2.24 30.72
CA GLU A 215 -11.05 -2.35 30.52
C GLU A 215 -10.71 -2.76 29.09
N ASP A 216 -9.59 -2.25 28.58
CA ASP A 216 -9.00 -2.71 27.32
C ASP A 216 -8.16 -3.98 27.53
N ILE A 217 -7.47 -4.07 28.67
CA ILE A 217 -6.62 -5.21 29.02
C ILE A 217 -6.90 -5.64 30.47
N PRO A 218 -7.43 -6.85 30.68
CA PRO A 218 -7.99 -7.75 29.68
C PRO A 218 -9.38 -7.28 29.16
N PRO A 219 -9.75 -7.64 27.92
CA PRO A 219 -10.98 -7.16 27.30
C PRO A 219 -12.22 -7.79 27.96
N SER A 220 -13.37 -7.18 27.71
CA SER A 220 -14.68 -7.70 28.14
C SER A 220 -15.06 -9.02 27.45
N VAL A 221 -14.60 -9.24 26.21
CA VAL A 221 -14.78 -10.50 25.48
C VAL A 221 -13.41 -10.99 25.01
N GLU A 222 -13.08 -12.24 25.33
CA GLU A 222 -11.81 -12.85 24.95
C GLU A 222 -12.03 -14.27 24.43
N LEU A 223 -11.48 -14.58 23.26
CA LEU A 223 -11.46 -15.93 22.70
C LEU A 223 -10.02 -16.39 22.43
N ASN A 224 -9.64 -17.51 23.03
CA ASN A 224 -8.37 -18.18 22.83
C ASN A 224 -8.63 -19.66 22.57
N ASP A 225 -8.31 -20.18 21.38
CA ASP A 225 -8.55 -21.59 21.02
C ASP A 225 -10.05 -21.99 20.99
N ALA A 226 -10.93 -21.03 20.66
CA ALA A 226 -12.36 -21.22 20.81
C ALA A 226 -13.17 -20.55 19.71
N SER A 227 -14.40 -21.04 19.52
CA SER A 227 -15.39 -20.47 18.62
C SER A 227 -16.63 -19.99 19.38
N LEU A 228 -17.16 -18.83 18.99
CA LEU A 228 -18.45 -18.31 19.47
C LEU A 228 -19.39 -18.13 18.28
N THR A 229 -20.60 -18.68 18.36
CA THR A 229 -21.69 -18.43 17.41
C THR A 229 -22.80 -17.66 18.11
N LEU A 230 -23.22 -16.53 17.55
CA LEU A 230 -24.39 -15.76 17.96
C LEU A 230 -25.53 -16.08 16.96
N ASP A 231 -26.52 -16.84 17.42
CA ASP A 231 -27.69 -17.29 16.64
C ASP A 231 -28.95 -16.58 17.17
N ASN A 232 -29.42 -15.57 16.43
CA ASN A 232 -30.54 -14.72 16.86
C ASN A 232 -30.34 -14.10 18.26
N SER A 233 -29.09 -13.79 18.63
CA SER A 233 -28.70 -13.28 19.95
C SER A 233 -28.19 -11.84 19.89
N ILE A 234 -28.20 -11.16 21.04
CA ILE A 234 -27.59 -9.84 21.23
C ILE A 234 -26.37 -9.97 22.15
N LEU A 235 -25.21 -9.49 21.69
CA LEU A 235 -23.99 -9.35 22.50
C LEU A 235 -23.68 -7.86 22.70
N LYS A 236 -23.42 -7.45 23.94
CA LYS A 236 -22.89 -6.13 24.29
C LYS A 236 -21.54 -6.27 24.98
N SER A 237 -20.55 -5.50 24.54
CA SER A 237 -19.18 -5.55 25.05
C SER A 237 -18.51 -4.17 25.00
N SER A 238 -17.39 -4.01 25.69
CA SER A 238 -16.51 -2.84 25.58
C SER A 238 -15.37 -3.10 24.60
N HIS A 239 -14.48 -4.03 24.92
CA HIS A 239 -13.38 -4.48 24.06
C HIS A 239 -13.52 -5.98 23.80
N ALA A 240 -13.08 -6.42 22.62
CA ALA A 240 -13.14 -7.82 22.22
C ALA A 240 -11.89 -8.29 21.49
N TRP A 241 -11.34 -9.42 21.90
CA TRP A 241 -10.22 -10.09 21.20
C TRP A 241 -10.62 -11.46 20.69
N ILE A 242 -10.39 -11.69 19.40
CA ILE A 242 -10.65 -12.95 18.71
C ILE A 242 -9.31 -13.51 18.25
N GLY A 243 -8.82 -14.53 18.93
CA GLY A 243 -7.56 -15.20 18.56
C GLY A 243 -6.37 -14.59 19.27
N THR A 244 -6.31 -14.72 20.61
CA THR A 244 -5.24 -14.09 21.40
C THR A 244 -3.90 -14.78 21.21
N THR A 245 -3.75 -16.02 21.68
CA THR A 245 -2.51 -16.82 21.51
C THR A 245 -2.70 -18.05 20.62
N ARG A 246 -3.96 -18.42 20.38
CA ARG A 246 -4.38 -19.55 19.56
C ARG A 246 -5.55 -19.14 18.69
N SER A 247 -5.81 -19.91 17.64
CA SER A 247 -6.82 -19.58 16.65
C SER A 247 -8.23 -19.56 17.26
N SER A 248 -9.02 -18.55 16.92
CA SER A 248 -10.40 -18.41 17.41
C SER A 248 -11.33 -17.86 16.33
N ALA A 249 -12.63 -18.09 16.47
CA ALA A 249 -13.64 -17.63 15.53
C ALA A 249 -14.90 -17.07 16.19
N VAL A 250 -15.51 -16.06 15.58
CA VAL A 250 -16.85 -15.58 15.92
C VAL A 250 -17.73 -15.62 14.68
N THR A 251 -18.93 -16.19 14.80
CA THR A 251 -19.93 -16.24 13.72
C THR A 251 -21.24 -15.61 14.19
N LEU A 252 -21.86 -14.75 13.39
CA LEU A 252 -23.14 -14.13 13.66
C LEU A 252 -24.16 -14.54 12.60
N THR A 253 -25.37 -14.89 13.00
CA THR A 253 -26.50 -15.18 12.10
C THR A 253 -27.76 -14.56 12.67
N ALA A 254 -28.34 -13.60 11.95
CA ALA A 254 -29.47 -12.78 12.41
C ALA A 254 -29.26 -12.21 13.83
N ALA A 255 -28.01 -11.88 14.18
CA ALA A 255 -27.59 -11.49 15.52
C ALA A 255 -27.13 -10.02 15.58
N GLN A 256 -27.09 -9.45 16.78
CA GLN A 256 -26.58 -8.10 17.00
C GLN A 256 -25.37 -8.12 17.92
N TRP A 257 -24.32 -7.38 17.57
CA TRP A 257 -23.17 -7.19 18.45
C TRP A 257 -22.79 -5.71 18.54
N THR A 258 -22.98 -5.13 19.73
CA THR A 258 -22.54 -3.76 20.02
C THR A 258 -21.28 -3.80 20.89
N ASN A 259 -20.15 -3.38 20.33
CA ASN A 259 -18.88 -3.25 21.02
C ASN A 259 -18.53 -1.76 21.18
N GLN A 260 -18.42 -1.25 22.40
CA GLN A 260 -18.23 0.20 22.61
C GLN A 260 -16.83 0.71 22.25
N GLY A 261 -15.83 -0.18 22.24
CA GLY A 261 -14.44 0.09 21.96
C GLY A 261 -13.97 -0.71 20.75
N ARG A 262 -12.77 -1.28 20.86
CA ARG A 262 -12.10 -2.02 19.78
C ARG A 262 -12.55 -3.47 19.67
N ILE A 263 -12.77 -3.93 18.44
CA ILE A 263 -12.75 -5.36 18.07
C ILE A 263 -11.40 -5.67 17.42
N GLU A 264 -10.67 -6.65 17.97
CA GLU A 264 -9.43 -7.17 17.39
C GLU A 264 -9.66 -8.58 16.84
N VAL A 265 -9.50 -8.73 15.54
CA VAL A 265 -9.55 -10.00 14.82
C VAL A 265 -8.11 -10.42 14.55
N SER A 266 -7.61 -11.32 15.40
CA SER A 266 -6.22 -11.76 15.63
C SER A 266 -5.43 -10.91 16.62
N ARG A 267 -4.57 -11.59 17.39
CA ARG A 267 -3.37 -11.05 18.05
C ARG A 267 -2.16 -11.90 17.67
N ASP A 268 -1.70 -12.79 18.55
CA ASP A 268 -0.62 -13.74 18.21
C ASP A 268 -1.18 -15.01 17.55
N GLY A 269 -2.43 -15.38 17.86
CA GLY A 269 -3.19 -16.42 17.18
C GLY A 269 -4.06 -15.89 16.05
N ASP A 270 -4.53 -16.78 15.16
CA ASP A 270 -5.42 -16.39 14.07
C ASP A 270 -6.81 -16.03 14.57
N GLY A 271 -7.42 -15.00 14.00
CA GLY A 271 -8.78 -14.58 14.33
C GLY A 271 -9.69 -14.65 13.12
N THR A 272 -10.90 -15.17 13.27
CA THR A 272 -11.94 -15.12 12.23
C THR A 272 -13.21 -14.46 12.75
N LEU A 273 -13.77 -13.50 12.02
CA LEU A 273 -15.06 -12.89 12.28
C LEU A 273 -15.97 -13.05 11.05
N SER A 274 -17.09 -13.74 11.19
CA SER A 274 -18.07 -13.94 10.13
C SER A 274 -19.41 -13.32 10.50
N ILE A 275 -19.78 -12.25 9.82
CA ILE A 275 -21.05 -11.53 9.96
C ILE A 275 -21.97 -12.02 8.85
N GLY A 276 -22.84 -12.97 9.18
CA GLY A 276 -23.79 -13.56 8.22
C GLY A 276 -25.10 -12.79 8.10
N THR A 277 -25.95 -13.25 7.18
CA THR A 277 -27.22 -12.63 6.78
C THR A 277 -28.03 -12.08 7.95
N GLY A 278 -28.48 -10.83 7.80
CA GLY A 278 -29.31 -10.13 8.78
C GLY A 278 -28.63 -9.74 10.09
N SER A 279 -27.32 -9.91 10.22
CA SER A 279 -26.59 -9.55 11.44
C SER A 279 -26.12 -8.10 11.44
N LEU A 280 -26.13 -7.45 12.61
CA LEU A 280 -25.71 -6.06 12.78
C LEU A 280 -24.56 -5.97 13.79
N VAL A 281 -23.42 -5.44 13.37
CA VAL A 281 -22.26 -5.23 14.24
C VAL A 281 -21.94 -3.74 14.32
N HIS A 282 -21.71 -3.26 15.54
CA HIS A 282 -21.25 -1.91 15.81
C HIS A 282 -19.96 -1.95 16.64
N SER A 283 -18.96 -1.14 16.28
CA SER A 283 -17.69 -1.00 17.01
C SER A 283 -17.17 0.44 16.95
N ALA A 284 -16.40 0.90 17.93
CA ALA A 284 -15.73 2.21 17.83
C ALA A 284 -14.43 2.16 17.02
N GLU A 285 -13.76 1.01 17.01
CA GLU A 285 -12.55 0.75 16.21
C GLU A 285 -12.52 -0.73 15.83
N ALA A 286 -11.95 -1.05 14.66
CA ALA A 286 -11.71 -2.42 14.24
C ALA A 286 -10.25 -2.60 13.80
N ARG A 287 -9.63 -3.71 14.24
CA ARG A 287 -8.31 -4.13 13.76
C ARG A 287 -8.36 -5.58 13.30
N ILE A 288 -7.99 -5.81 12.05
CA ILE A 288 -7.95 -7.13 11.43
C ILE A 288 -6.49 -7.42 11.11
N GLY A 289 -5.91 -8.48 11.67
CA GLY A 289 -4.48 -8.73 11.57
C GLY A 289 -3.69 -7.88 12.56
N ASN A 290 -4.16 -7.76 13.81
CA ASN A 290 -3.37 -7.17 14.90
C ASN A 290 -2.40 -8.23 15.43
N GLY A 291 -1.16 -7.87 15.81
CA GLY A 291 -0.16 -8.83 16.33
C GLY A 291 0.56 -9.65 15.24
N THR A 292 0.90 -10.92 15.50
CA THR A 292 1.58 -11.80 14.53
C THR A 292 0.67 -12.79 13.80
N GLY A 293 -0.57 -12.96 14.26
CA GLY A 293 -1.56 -13.87 13.69
C GLY A 293 -2.24 -13.32 12.44
N HIS A 294 -2.98 -14.17 11.76
CA HIS A 294 -3.80 -13.81 10.60
C HIS A 294 -5.22 -13.44 11.04
N GLY A 295 -5.62 -12.20 10.75
CA GLY A 295 -6.98 -11.76 10.98
C GLY A 295 -7.82 -11.85 9.71
N LYS A 296 -9.00 -12.46 9.80
CA LYS A 296 -9.95 -12.56 8.70
C LYS A 296 -11.34 -12.11 9.13
N ALA A 297 -11.92 -11.15 8.43
CA ALA A 297 -13.31 -10.75 8.60
C ALA A 297 -14.11 -10.94 7.30
N THR A 298 -15.36 -11.37 7.43
CA THR A 298 -16.29 -11.52 6.31
C THR A 298 -17.64 -10.93 6.68
N VAL A 299 -18.17 -10.04 5.85
CA VAL A 299 -19.54 -9.51 5.93
C VAL A 299 -20.31 -10.04 4.72
N ASN A 300 -21.24 -10.95 4.98
CA ASN A 300 -21.92 -11.72 3.94
C ASN A 300 -23.44 -11.69 4.15
N GLY A 301 -24.14 -11.44 3.04
CA GLY A 301 -25.57 -11.66 2.92
C GLY A 301 -26.36 -10.36 3.07
N GLY A 302 -27.42 -10.23 2.29
CA GLY A 302 -28.29 -9.05 2.32
C GLY A 302 -28.77 -8.71 3.73
N GLY A 303 -28.67 -7.42 4.09
CA GLY A 303 -29.05 -6.91 5.41
C GLY A 303 -28.02 -7.15 6.52
N SER A 304 -26.87 -7.77 6.23
CA SER A 304 -25.73 -7.75 7.16
C SER A 304 -25.01 -6.40 7.09
N VAL A 305 -24.76 -5.80 8.25
CA VAL A 305 -24.12 -4.47 8.34
C VAL A 305 -23.08 -4.47 9.44
N TRP A 306 -21.88 -3.98 9.13
CA TRP A 306 -20.87 -3.63 10.12
C TRP A 306 -20.60 -2.13 10.08
N THR A 307 -20.98 -1.43 11.15
CA THR A 307 -20.63 -0.02 11.35
C THR A 307 -19.47 0.07 12.33
N THR A 308 -18.39 0.73 11.92
CA THR A 308 -17.22 0.96 12.77
C THR A 308 -16.72 2.39 12.67
N GLY A 309 -15.89 2.85 13.60
CA GLY A 309 -15.13 4.07 13.43
C GLY A 309 -13.99 3.83 12.45
N ASN A 310 -12.74 3.90 12.92
CA ASN A 310 -11.59 3.57 12.09
C ASN A 310 -11.39 2.05 11.99
N ILE A 311 -11.08 1.57 10.79
CA ILE A 311 -10.72 0.17 10.52
C ILE A 311 -9.28 0.06 9.99
N ALA A 312 -8.50 -0.83 10.58
CA ALA A 312 -7.16 -1.15 10.13
C ALA A 312 -7.08 -2.61 9.67
N ILE A 313 -6.57 -2.83 8.46
CA ILE A 313 -6.31 -4.14 7.88
C ILE A 313 -4.80 -4.30 7.79
N GLY A 314 -4.25 -5.20 8.61
CA GLY A 314 -2.81 -5.36 8.79
C GLY A 314 -2.22 -4.37 9.79
N ALA A 315 -2.65 -4.46 11.06
CA ALA A 315 -2.15 -3.66 12.18
C ALA A 315 -0.97 -4.32 12.92
N GLY A 316 -0.16 -5.09 12.18
CA GLY A 316 1.03 -5.81 12.68
C GLY A 316 1.20 -7.17 11.99
N GLY A 317 0.08 -7.87 11.80
CA GLY A 317 -0.01 -9.17 11.12
C GLY A 317 -0.64 -9.02 9.74
N THR A 318 -1.06 -10.13 9.12
CA THR A 318 -1.82 -10.08 7.86
C THR A 318 -3.31 -9.93 8.16
N GLY A 319 -3.95 -8.93 7.56
CA GLY A 319 -5.39 -8.74 7.63
C GLY A 319 -6.11 -9.01 6.30
N GLU A 320 -7.27 -9.67 6.36
CA GLU A 320 -8.16 -9.90 5.22
C GLU A 320 -9.60 -9.46 5.58
N LEU A 321 -10.20 -8.60 4.76
CA LEU A 321 -11.63 -8.27 4.83
C LEU A 321 -12.32 -8.64 3.53
N THR A 322 -13.40 -9.41 3.60
CA THR A 322 -14.28 -9.69 2.46
C THR A 322 -15.68 -9.15 2.73
N ILE A 323 -16.23 -8.38 1.80
CA ILE A 323 -17.60 -7.90 1.81
C ILE A 323 -18.28 -8.49 0.58
N GLU A 324 -19.30 -9.32 0.81
CA GLU A 324 -19.89 -10.10 -0.28
C GLU A 324 -21.39 -10.32 -0.15
N SER A 325 -22.01 -10.73 -1.27
CA SER A 325 -23.41 -11.12 -1.33
C SER A 325 -24.36 -10.11 -0.68
N GLY A 326 -24.17 -8.81 -0.95
CA GLY A 326 -25.02 -7.72 -0.46
C GLY A 326 -24.77 -7.30 0.99
N GLY A 327 -23.66 -7.73 1.59
CA GLY A 327 -23.20 -7.23 2.89
C GLY A 327 -22.70 -5.78 2.81
N GLN A 328 -22.74 -5.06 3.92
CA GLN A 328 -22.35 -3.66 3.99
C GLN A 328 -21.38 -3.35 5.13
N VAL A 329 -20.36 -2.54 4.85
CA VAL A 329 -19.47 -1.95 5.86
C VAL A 329 -19.56 -0.44 5.79
N ASN A 330 -19.69 0.21 6.95
CA ASN A 330 -19.64 1.66 7.10
C ASN A 330 -18.50 2.00 8.08
N SER A 331 -17.55 2.83 7.67
CA SER A 331 -16.39 3.20 8.49
C SER A 331 -16.03 4.68 8.37
N ASP A 332 -15.52 5.29 9.44
CA ASP A 332 -15.04 6.67 9.40
C ASP A 332 -13.74 6.78 8.57
N GLY A 333 -12.82 5.85 8.73
CA GLY A 333 -11.55 5.82 7.99
C GLY A 333 -10.98 4.41 7.92
N ALA A 334 -10.19 4.15 6.87
CA ALA A 334 -9.65 2.82 6.59
C ALA A 334 -8.19 2.86 6.15
N PHE A 335 -7.40 1.93 6.70
CA PHE A 335 -6.00 1.73 6.33
C PHE A 335 -5.78 0.27 5.94
N ILE A 336 -5.45 0.02 4.68
CA ILE A 336 -5.03 -1.30 4.19
C ILE A 336 -3.50 -1.33 4.15
N GLY A 337 -2.89 -2.18 4.98
CA GLY A 337 -1.45 -2.18 5.20
C GLY A 337 -1.01 -1.03 6.12
N GLN A 338 -1.62 -0.92 7.31
CA GLN A 338 -1.30 0.12 8.29
C GLN A 338 0.14 0.00 8.82
N GLN A 339 0.67 -1.22 8.95
CA GLN A 339 2.04 -1.48 9.40
C GLN A 339 2.81 -2.33 8.37
N PRO A 340 4.16 -2.36 8.44
CA PRO A 340 4.96 -3.23 7.58
C PRO A 340 4.54 -4.70 7.73
N GLY A 341 4.08 -5.29 6.64
CA GLY A 341 3.56 -6.66 6.57
C GLY A 341 3.13 -6.95 5.14
N LEU A 342 3.08 -8.24 4.78
CA LEU A 342 2.68 -8.68 3.44
C LEU A 342 1.26 -9.25 3.46
N GLY A 343 0.54 -9.07 2.35
CA GLY A 343 -0.72 -9.76 2.08
C GLY A 343 -1.99 -9.11 2.61
N ASN A 344 -1.94 -7.86 3.08
CA ASN A 344 -3.14 -7.16 3.57
C ASN A 344 -4.09 -6.87 2.41
N LYS A 345 -5.31 -7.38 2.51
CA LYS A 345 -6.24 -7.39 1.37
C LYS A 345 -7.67 -7.11 1.79
N VAL A 346 -8.35 -6.30 0.99
CA VAL A 346 -9.80 -6.13 1.03
C VAL A 346 -10.40 -6.55 -0.30
N ILE A 347 -11.50 -7.31 -0.25
CA ILE A 347 -12.30 -7.70 -1.41
C ILE A 347 -13.73 -7.23 -1.18
N VAL A 348 -14.27 -6.44 -2.10
CA VAL A 348 -15.68 -6.09 -2.15
C VAL A 348 -16.25 -6.69 -3.43
N GLN A 349 -17.20 -7.62 -3.29
CA GLN A 349 -17.66 -8.42 -4.43
C GLN A 349 -19.15 -8.73 -4.43
N GLY A 350 -19.74 -8.72 -5.62
CA GLY A 350 -21.06 -9.28 -5.86
C GLY A 350 -22.21 -8.39 -5.43
N VAL A 351 -23.40 -8.91 -5.72
CA VAL A 351 -24.70 -8.28 -5.44
C VAL A 351 -25.61 -9.31 -4.78
N ALA A 352 -26.56 -8.89 -3.94
CA ALA A 352 -27.63 -9.77 -3.48
C ALA A 352 -28.93 -9.01 -3.19
N GLY A 353 -30.06 -9.63 -3.51
CA GLY A 353 -31.36 -8.97 -3.39
C GLY A 353 -31.41 -7.73 -4.29
N ALA A 354 -31.69 -6.57 -3.70
CA ALA A 354 -31.88 -5.31 -4.41
C ALA A 354 -30.63 -4.40 -4.50
N GLY A 355 -29.48 -4.80 -3.94
CA GLY A 355 -28.31 -3.90 -3.88
C GLY A 355 -26.96 -4.60 -3.95
N PRO A 356 -25.88 -3.82 -4.20
CA PRO A 356 -24.52 -4.32 -4.23
C PRO A 356 -24.00 -4.61 -2.83
N SER A 357 -22.97 -5.46 -2.75
CA SER A 357 -22.05 -5.41 -1.60
C SER A 357 -21.38 -4.05 -1.58
N ALA A 358 -21.37 -3.38 -0.43
CA ALA A 358 -20.97 -1.99 -0.34
C ALA A 358 -19.99 -1.72 0.80
N TRP A 359 -19.02 -0.85 0.55
CA TRP A 359 -18.20 -0.22 1.58
C TRP A 359 -18.28 1.29 1.49
N HIS A 360 -18.86 1.92 2.50
CA HIS A 360 -18.85 3.38 2.65
C HIS A 360 -17.76 3.78 3.65
N VAL A 361 -16.85 4.65 3.23
CA VAL A 361 -15.70 5.08 4.02
C VAL A 361 -15.41 6.56 3.78
N ALA A 362 -15.04 7.34 4.80
CA ALA A 362 -14.65 8.73 4.52
C ALA A 362 -13.23 8.79 3.91
N ALA A 363 -12.22 8.31 4.63
CA ALA A 363 -10.84 8.30 4.13
C ALA A 363 -10.32 6.87 3.93
N LEU A 364 -9.91 6.53 2.71
CA LEU A 364 -9.38 5.23 2.35
C LEU A 364 -7.92 5.33 1.91
N GLU A 365 -7.04 4.66 2.64
CA GLU A 365 -5.62 4.54 2.31
C GLU A 365 -5.26 3.09 1.97
N VAL A 366 -4.77 2.88 0.74
CA VAL A 366 -4.33 1.57 0.24
C VAL A 366 -2.81 1.57 0.14
N GLY A 367 -2.16 0.85 1.04
CA GLY A 367 -0.71 0.96 1.25
C GLY A 367 -0.38 2.16 2.14
N GLY A 368 -0.72 2.07 3.43
CA GLY A 368 -0.44 3.10 4.43
C GLY A 368 1.05 3.16 4.81
N ALA A 369 1.55 2.15 5.51
CA ALA A 369 2.98 1.97 5.85
C ALA A 369 3.56 0.61 5.40
N GLY A 370 2.70 -0.38 5.12
CA GLY A 370 3.03 -1.67 4.50
C GLY A 370 2.26 -1.89 3.20
N THR A 371 2.30 -3.09 2.64
CA THR A 371 1.58 -3.37 1.37
C THR A 371 0.08 -3.46 1.61
N GLY A 372 -0.73 -2.79 0.79
CA GLY A 372 -2.19 -2.88 0.83
C GLY A 372 -2.80 -3.17 -0.54
N GLN A 373 -3.82 -4.03 -0.55
CA GLN A 373 -4.53 -4.41 -1.77
C GLN A 373 -6.05 -4.23 -1.61
N LEU A 374 -6.69 -3.61 -2.60
CA LEU A 374 -8.15 -3.52 -2.69
C LEU A 374 -8.60 -4.10 -4.04
N ALA A 375 -9.57 -5.00 -4.01
CA ALA A 375 -10.25 -5.49 -5.21
C ALA A 375 -11.76 -5.21 -5.11
N VAL A 376 -12.31 -4.54 -6.12
CA VAL A 376 -13.74 -4.28 -6.28
C VAL A 376 -14.21 -4.95 -7.55
N LYS A 377 -15.18 -5.87 -7.44
CA LYS A 377 -15.59 -6.70 -8.58
C LYS A 377 -17.04 -7.18 -8.52
N ASP A 378 -17.49 -7.81 -9.59
CA ASP A 378 -18.79 -8.47 -9.72
C ASP A 378 -19.98 -7.54 -9.39
N GLY A 379 -19.88 -6.24 -9.70
CA GLY A 379 -20.94 -5.24 -9.51
C GLY A 379 -21.01 -4.65 -8.09
N ALA A 380 -19.94 -4.76 -7.32
CA ALA A 380 -19.84 -4.16 -5.99
C ALA A 380 -19.56 -2.65 -6.02
N LEU A 381 -19.79 -1.97 -4.90
CA LEU A 381 -19.59 -0.53 -4.73
C LEU A 381 -18.62 -0.23 -3.58
N VAL A 382 -17.66 0.65 -3.82
CA VAL A 382 -16.90 1.34 -2.76
C VAL A 382 -17.09 2.84 -2.92
N ASP A 383 -17.53 3.49 -1.85
CA ASP A 383 -17.79 4.92 -1.80
C ASP A 383 -16.85 5.55 -0.77
N ALA A 384 -15.96 6.41 -1.25
CA ALA A 384 -14.93 7.07 -0.47
C ALA A 384 -15.04 8.60 -0.57
N LEU A 385 -14.78 9.37 0.48
CA LEU A 385 -14.56 10.82 0.28
C LEU A 385 -13.18 11.07 -0.34
N THR A 386 -12.17 10.30 0.09
CA THR A 386 -10.80 10.36 -0.45
C THR A 386 -10.22 8.96 -0.58
N LEU A 387 -9.56 8.69 -1.71
CA LEU A 387 -8.80 7.48 -1.97
C LEU A 387 -7.34 7.84 -2.24
N ARG A 388 -6.43 7.40 -1.36
CA ARG A 388 -4.98 7.53 -1.54
C ARG A 388 -4.33 6.16 -1.66
N ILE A 389 -3.50 5.99 -2.69
CA ILE A 389 -2.78 4.77 -2.96
C ILE A 389 -1.28 5.03 -2.78
N ALA A 390 -0.65 4.27 -1.88
CA ALA A 390 0.76 4.36 -1.53
C ALA A 390 1.17 5.76 -1.00
N ARG A 391 0.59 6.13 0.14
CA ARG A 391 0.76 7.48 0.73
C ARG A 391 2.19 7.78 1.19
N GLN A 392 2.96 6.77 1.60
CA GLN A 392 4.28 6.96 2.22
C GLN A 392 5.43 6.52 1.29
N PRO A 393 6.62 7.16 1.40
CA PRO A 393 7.81 6.81 0.60
C PRO A 393 8.05 5.31 0.57
N GLY A 394 8.19 4.71 -0.61
CA GLY A 394 8.48 3.29 -0.86
C GLY A 394 7.48 2.25 -0.35
N VAL A 395 6.27 2.67 0.04
CA VAL A 395 5.13 1.76 0.24
C VAL A 395 4.59 1.36 -1.12
N THR A 396 4.00 0.16 -1.21
CA THR A 396 3.20 -0.24 -2.38
C THR A 396 1.73 -0.33 -2.02
N GLY A 397 0.89 0.23 -2.88
CA GLY A 397 -0.56 0.12 -2.80
C GLY A 397 -1.10 -0.27 -4.17
N SER A 398 -2.04 -1.22 -4.20
CA SER A 398 -2.65 -1.67 -5.45
C SER A 398 -4.17 -1.72 -5.32
N VAL A 399 -4.86 -1.06 -6.25
CA VAL A 399 -6.32 -1.10 -6.36
C VAL A 399 -6.70 -1.68 -7.71
N LYS A 400 -7.63 -2.63 -7.70
CA LYS A 400 -8.18 -3.23 -8.92
C LYS A 400 -9.70 -3.15 -8.93
N VAL A 401 -10.24 -2.58 -9.99
CA VAL A 401 -11.69 -2.48 -10.24
C VAL A 401 -11.99 -3.26 -11.52
N SER A 402 -12.76 -4.34 -11.40
CA SER A 402 -12.91 -5.28 -12.52
C SER A 402 -14.30 -5.85 -12.65
N GLY A 403 -14.83 -5.85 -13.88
CA GLY A 403 -16.04 -6.58 -14.20
C GLY A 403 -17.32 -5.79 -13.92
N VAL A 404 -18.43 -6.39 -14.36
CA VAL A 404 -19.79 -5.95 -14.08
C VAL A 404 -20.51 -7.01 -13.24
N GLY A 405 -21.56 -6.62 -12.53
CA GLY A 405 -22.48 -7.55 -11.87
C GLY A 405 -23.38 -8.28 -12.88
N ALA A 406 -24.16 -9.25 -12.38
CA ALA A 406 -25.11 -10.02 -13.21
C ALA A 406 -26.20 -9.14 -13.87
N ASN A 407 -26.42 -7.94 -13.35
CA ASN A 407 -27.32 -6.91 -13.88
C ASN A 407 -26.63 -5.91 -14.84
N SER A 408 -25.39 -6.20 -15.25
CA SER A 408 -24.52 -5.31 -16.04
C SER A 408 -24.14 -3.99 -15.34
N ALA A 409 -24.44 -3.81 -14.05
CA ALA A 409 -23.94 -2.67 -13.30
C ALA A 409 -22.43 -2.81 -13.13
N PRO A 410 -21.64 -1.74 -13.32
CA PRO A 410 -20.19 -1.80 -13.15
C PRO A 410 -19.83 -2.12 -11.70
N SER A 411 -18.67 -2.75 -11.52
CA SER A 411 -17.99 -2.68 -10.23
C SER A 411 -17.41 -1.27 -10.11
N GLU A 412 -17.71 -0.59 -9.02
CA GLU A 412 -17.56 0.86 -8.94
C GLU A 412 -16.76 1.31 -7.72
N ILE A 413 -15.85 2.25 -7.94
CA ILE A 413 -15.31 3.11 -6.88
C ILE A 413 -15.75 4.53 -7.17
N SER A 414 -16.45 5.17 -6.22
CA SER A 414 -16.74 6.60 -6.24
C SER A 414 -15.88 7.31 -5.20
N THR A 415 -15.18 8.38 -5.60
CA THR A 415 -14.34 9.18 -4.71
C THR A 415 -14.41 10.67 -4.96
N GLY A 416 -14.31 11.50 -3.93
CA GLY A 416 -14.14 12.95 -4.11
C GLY A 416 -12.76 13.32 -4.67
N TYR A 417 -11.73 12.64 -4.17
CA TYR A 417 -10.34 12.87 -4.57
C TYR A 417 -9.60 11.54 -4.71
N LEU A 418 -9.00 11.32 -5.88
CA LEU A 418 -8.18 10.15 -6.20
C LEU A 418 -6.71 10.54 -6.27
N ASN A 419 -5.87 9.85 -5.50
CA ASN A 419 -4.44 10.02 -5.57
C ASN A 419 -3.73 8.67 -5.72
N VAL A 420 -2.93 8.54 -6.78
CA VAL A 420 -2.24 7.31 -7.14
C VAL A 420 -0.75 7.53 -7.10
N GLY A 421 -0.08 6.95 -6.11
CA GLY A 421 1.36 7.10 -5.92
C GLY A 421 1.72 8.47 -5.37
N ASP A 422 1.29 8.77 -4.14
CA ASP A 422 1.62 10.03 -3.43
C ASP A 422 3.15 10.12 -3.20
N ALA A 423 3.69 9.29 -2.30
CA ALA A 423 5.11 9.21 -2.03
C ALA A 423 5.68 7.79 -2.29
N GLY A 424 4.81 6.78 -2.34
CA GLY A 424 5.15 5.40 -2.66
C GLY A 424 4.85 5.04 -4.11
N VAL A 425 4.80 3.73 -4.39
CA VAL A 425 4.40 3.19 -5.69
C VAL A 425 2.93 2.79 -5.62
N GLY A 426 2.08 3.57 -6.28
CA GLY A 426 0.64 3.33 -6.33
C GLY A 426 0.21 2.82 -7.69
N GLU A 427 -0.61 1.77 -7.69
CA GLU A 427 -1.19 1.19 -8.90
C GLU A 427 -2.72 1.17 -8.81
N LEU A 428 -3.38 1.61 -9.88
CA LEU A 428 -4.81 1.44 -10.10
C LEU A 428 -5.06 0.78 -11.46
N THR A 429 -5.73 -0.36 -11.47
CA THR A 429 -6.17 -1.03 -12.70
C THR A 429 -7.70 -1.04 -12.78
N ILE A 430 -8.22 -0.61 -13.92
CA ILE A 430 -9.64 -0.64 -14.26
C ILE A 430 -9.80 -1.50 -15.51
N GLU A 431 -10.52 -2.62 -15.38
CA GLU A 431 -10.65 -3.61 -16.46
C GLU A 431 -12.05 -4.24 -16.52
N GLY A 432 -12.36 -4.93 -17.63
CA GLY A 432 -13.57 -5.74 -17.73
C GLY A 432 -14.89 -4.98 -17.55
N GLY A 433 -14.94 -3.67 -17.83
CA GLY A 433 -16.13 -2.84 -17.63
C GLY A 433 -16.29 -2.29 -16.20
N GLY A 434 -15.22 -2.26 -15.42
CA GLY A 434 -15.18 -1.55 -14.14
C GLY A 434 -15.25 -0.02 -14.32
N LEU A 435 -15.71 0.67 -13.29
CA LEU A 435 -15.88 2.13 -13.27
C LEU A 435 -15.17 2.73 -12.05
N VAL A 436 -14.39 3.78 -12.27
CA VAL A 436 -13.91 4.65 -11.19
C VAL A 436 -14.38 6.07 -11.48
N GLU A 437 -15.09 6.66 -10.54
CA GLU A 437 -15.51 8.06 -10.57
C GLU A 437 -14.75 8.84 -9.51
N ALA A 438 -14.10 9.93 -9.91
CA ALA A 438 -13.35 10.82 -9.04
C ALA A 438 -13.80 12.27 -9.26
N GLY A 439 -13.94 13.07 -8.21
CA GLY A 439 -14.12 14.53 -8.37
C GLY A 439 -12.86 15.19 -8.95
N GLN A 440 -11.69 14.75 -8.47
CA GLN A 440 -10.37 15.19 -8.89
C GLN A 440 -9.40 14.01 -8.85
N ALA A 441 -8.35 14.04 -9.68
CA ALA A 441 -7.37 12.97 -9.72
C ALA A 441 -5.93 13.45 -9.94
N ASP A 442 -5.01 12.87 -9.17
CA ASP A 442 -3.56 13.06 -9.28
C ASP A 442 -2.86 11.70 -9.41
N ILE A 443 -2.05 11.54 -10.45
CA ILE A 443 -1.22 10.35 -10.67
C ILE A 443 0.25 10.75 -10.56
N GLY A 444 0.98 10.21 -9.60
CA GLY A 444 2.37 10.58 -9.33
C GLY A 444 2.47 11.94 -8.64
N GLU A 445 2.15 11.98 -7.34
CA GLU A 445 2.28 13.16 -6.50
C GLU A 445 3.65 13.21 -5.81
N THR A 446 3.90 14.26 -5.03
CA THR A 446 5.09 14.53 -4.19
C THR A 446 6.42 13.86 -4.62
N SER A 447 6.64 12.61 -4.24
CA SER A 447 7.84 11.82 -4.57
C SER A 447 7.53 10.40 -5.06
N GLY A 448 6.24 10.06 -5.16
CA GLY A 448 5.76 8.74 -5.50
C GLY A 448 5.75 8.48 -7.00
N ILE A 449 5.44 7.24 -7.35
CA ILE A 449 5.25 6.81 -8.73
C ILE A 449 3.81 6.30 -8.82
N GLY A 450 3.01 6.97 -9.63
CA GLY A 450 1.63 6.60 -9.89
C GLY A 450 1.48 5.90 -11.22
N THR A 451 0.76 4.80 -11.26
CA THR A 451 0.36 4.16 -12.52
C THR A 451 -1.13 3.86 -12.50
N VAL A 452 -1.82 4.34 -13.52
CA VAL A 452 -3.23 4.02 -13.78
C VAL A 452 -3.33 3.32 -15.13
N THR A 453 -4.02 2.19 -15.18
CA THR A 453 -4.32 1.46 -16.41
C THR A 453 -5.83 1.30 -16.56
N VAL A 454 -6.36 1.75 -17.69
CA VAL A 454 -7.77 1.60 -18.07
C VAL A 454 -7.83 0.75 -19.34
N SER A 455 -8.32 -0.48 -19.20
CA SER A 455 -8.19 -1.49 -20.26
C SER A 455 -9.50 -2.21 -20.58
N GLY A 456 -9.77 -2.38 -21.87
CA GLY A 456 -10.83 -3.29 -22.31
C GLY A 456 -12.25 -2.77 -22.12
N SER A 457 -13.16 -3.70 -22.38
CA SER A 457 -14.57 -3.65 -22.02
C SER A 457 -14.93 -4.93 -21.26
N ASN A 458 -16.16 -5.03 -20.75
CA ASN A 458 -16.68 -6.26 -20.19
C ASN A 458 -16.74 -7.39 -21.24
N ALA A 459 -16.95 -8.62 -20.79
CA ALA A 459 -16.96 -9.79 -21.68
C ALA A 459 -18.05 -9.73 -22.78
N ALA A 460 -19.12 -8.95 -22.57
CA ALA A 460 -20.17 -8.73 -23.56
C ALA A 460 -19.82 -7.64 -24.58
N GLY A 461 -18.80 -6.82 -24.31
CA GLY A 461 -18.37 -5.71 -25.15
C GLY A 461 -19.26 -4.47 -25.08
N ASP A 462 -20.25 -4.43 -24.18
CA ASP A 462 -21.23 -3.34 -24.08
C ASP A 462 -20.91 -2.31 -22.98
N ALA A 463 -19.98 -2.62 -22.07
CA ALA A 463 -19.51 -1.69 -21.05
C ALA A 463 -17.99 -1.52 -21.13
N ARG A 464 -17.50 -0.33 -21.49
CA ARG A 464 -16.07 0.03 -21.47
C ARG A 464 -15.59 0.11 -20.02
N SER A 465 -14.32 -0.22 -19.78
CA SER A 465 -13.67 0.15 -18.52
C SER A 465 -13.44 1.66 -18.54
N THR A 466 -13.88 2.35 -17.48
CA THR A 466 -13.91 3.82 -17.49
C THR A 466 -13.31 4.43 -16.22
N LEU A 467 -12.49 5.47 -16.40
CA LEU A 467 -12.15 6.43 -15.36
C LEU A 467 -12.81 7.77 -15.68
N THR A 468 -13.70 8.23 -14.81
CA THR A 468 -14.34 9.54 -14.92
C THR A 468 -13.74 10.47 -13.87
N VAL A 469 -13.16 11.60 -14.28
CA VAL A 469 -12.68 12.66 -13.38
C VAL A 469 -13.53 13.90 -13.57
N SER A 470 -14.62 13.99 -12.78
CA SER A 470 -15.59 15.07 -12.82
C SER A 470 -16.06 15.43 -11.42
N ASP A 471 -15.83 16.68 -11.01
CA ASP A 471 -16.45 17.23 -9.82
C ASP A 471 -17.98 17.30 -10.01
N LEU A 472 -18.73 16.71 -9.08
CA LEU A 472 -20.19 16.59 -9.16
C LEU A 472 -20.91 17.93 -8.94
N ALA A 473 -20.27 18.89 -8.27
CA ALA A 473 -20.84 20.21 -7.99
C ALA A 473 -20.53 21.20 -9.11
N ASP A 474 -19.33 21.15 -9.66
CA ASP A 474 -18.93 21.94 -10.83
C ASP A 474 -17.91 21.17 -11.70
N PRO A 475 -18.37 20.50 -12.77
CA PRO A 475 -17.51 19.74 -13.67
C PRO A 475 -16.35 20.56 -14.28
N THR A 476 -16.41 21.89 -14.29
CA THR A 476 -15.34 22.75 -14.79
C THR A 476 -14.18 22.95 -13.80
N LEU A 477 -14.39 22.61 -12.52
CA LEU A 477 -13.36 22.61 -11.48
C LEU A 477 -12.62 21.27 -11.36
N SER A 478 -13.01 20.29 -12.17
CA SER A 478 -12.33 19.01 -12.28
C SER A 478 -10.90 19.23 -12.75
N PHE A 479 -9.96 18.64 -12.04
CA PHE A 479 -8.55 18.71 -12.36
C PHE A 479 -7.99 17.30 -12.40
N PHE A 480 -7.31 16.98 -13.51
CA PHE A 480 -6.68 15.70 -13.70
C PHE A 480 -5.21 15.89 -14.06
N ASN A 481 -4.32 15.49 -13.16
CA ASN A 481 -2.88 15.53 -13.41
C ASN A 481 -2.31 14.14 -13.63
N VAL A 482 -1.53 14.03 -14.70
CA VAL A 482 -0.62 12.92 -14.94
C VAL A 482 0.79 13.44 -14.73
N GLY A 483 1.29 13.20 -13.52
CA GLY A 483 2.49 13.81 -13.00
C GLY A 483 2.24 15.22 -12.50
N GLY A 484 2.19 15.36 -11.16
CA GLY A 484 2.18 16.65 -10.49
C GLY A 484 3.61 17.07 -10.15
N HIS A 485 4.15 16.47 -9.08
CA HIS A 485 5.49 16.75 -8.58
C HIS A 485 6.49 15.58 -8.80
N SER A 486 6.00 14.44 -9.31
CA SER A 486 6.77 13.22 -9.56
C SER A 486 6.25 12.51 -10.83
N ALA A 487 6.69 11.25 -11.06
CA ALA A 487 6.33 10.48 -12.23
C ALA A 487 4.90 9.91 -12.16
N GLY A 488 4.05 10.35 -13.09
CA GLY A 488 2.73 9.78 -13.33
C GLY A 488 2.66 9.07 -14.67
N THR A 489 2.05 7.89 -14.70
CA THR A 489 1.77 7.15 -15.93
C THR A 489 0.28 6.81 -16.02
N LEU A 490 -0.34 7.20 -17.12
CA LEU A 490 -1.69 6.77 -17.49
C LEU A 490 -1.62 5.93 -18.76
N VAL A 491 -2.19 4.73 -18.73
CA VAL A 491 -2.31 3.84 -19.89
C VAL A 491 -3.79 3.61 -20.18
N ILE A 492 -4.19 3.91 -21.41
CA ILE A 492 -5.54 3.65 -21.93
C ILE A 492 -5.37 2.68 -23.09
N GLU A 493 -5.95 1.49 -22.98
CA GLU A 493 -5.74 0.44 -23.98
C GLU A 493 -6.98 -0.43 -24.24
N GLY A 494 -7.00 -1.11 -25.38
CA GLY A 494 -7.96 -2.18 -25.65
C GLY A 494 -9.44 -1.77 -25.60
N GLY A 495 -9.78 -0.49 -25.79
CA GLY A 495 -11.15 0.02 -25.66
C GLY A 495 -11.45 0.73 -24.34
N GLY A 496 -10.47 0.91 -23.46
CA GLY A 496 -10.61 1.72 -22.24
C GLY A 496 -10.98 3.18 -22.54
N LEU A 497 -11.64 3.82 -21.59
CA LEU A 497 -12.12 5.21 -21.68
C LEU A 497 -11.68 6.02 -20.46
N VAL A 498 -11.13 7.21 -20.69
CA VAL A 498 -10.94 8.22 -19.63
C VAL A 498 -11.73 9.45 -20.00
N GLU A 499 -12.62 9.90 -19.12
CA GLU A 499 -13.47 11.08 -19.31
C GLU A 499 -13.17 12.14 -18.25
N THR A 500 -12.88 13.36 -18.68
CA THR A 500 -12.73 14.50 -17.76
C THR A 500 -13.21 15.80 -18.40
N PRO A 501 -14.36 16.35 -17.99
CA PRO A 501 -14.86 17.62 -18.57
C PRO A 501 -13.94 18.82 -18.30
N GLY A 502 -13.02 18.70 -17.33
CA GLY A 502 -12.01 19.70 -17.01
C GLY A 502 -10.72 19.59 -17.82
N LEU A 503 -9.69 20.31 -17.36
CA LEU A 503 -8.37 20.32 -17.98
C LEU A 503 -7.53 19.12 -17.50
N THR A 504 -6.94 18.39 -18.45
CA THR A 504 -5.89 17.40 -18.17
C THR A 504 -4.51 18.06 -18.30
N LEU A 505 -3.68 17.94 -17.26
CA LEU A 505 -2.27 18.34 -17.30
C LEU A 505 -1.37 17.11 -17.32
N VAL A 506 -0.32 17.18 -18.14
CA VAL A 506 0.80 16.22 -18.12
C VAL A 506 2.07 16.99 -17.80
N PHE A 507 2.69 16.68 -16.65
CA PHE A 507 3.78 17.49 -16.11
C PHE A 507 4.77 16.67 -15.27
N SER A 508 5.99 17.17 -15.06
CA SER A 508 6.94 16.65 -14.07
C SER A 508 7.80 17.79 -13.51
N GLU A 509 7.42 18.36 -12.36
CA GLU A 509 7.98 19.64 -11.86
C GLU A 509 9.43 19.61 -11.36
N LEU A 510 9.97 18.47 -10.88
CA LEU A 510 11.20 18.51 -10.07
C LEU A 510 12.14 17.28 -10.17
N ARG A 511 11.87 16.26 -11.00
CA ARG A 511 12.66 15.00 -11.01
C ARG A 511 12.99 14.49 -12.41
N THR A 512 14.01 13.63 -12.54
CA THR A 512 14.52 13.12 -13.82
C THR A 512 13.63 12.11 -14.53
N THR A 513 12.54 11.66 -13.91
CA THR A 513 11.60 10.70 -14.47
C THR A 513 10.42 11.43 -15.11
N PRO A 514 10.17 11.22 -16.41
CA PRO A 514 9.09 11.89 -17.12
C PRO A 514 7.71 11.32 -16.76
N SER A 515 6.68 12.10 -17.04
CA SER A 515 5.28 11.67 -16.94
C SER A 515 4.71 11.40 -18.33
N GLU A 516 3.83 10.41 -18.44
CA GLU A 516 3.34 9.95 -19.73
C GLU A 516 1.87 9.52 -19.70
N ILE A 517 1.13 9.92 -20.73
CA ILE A 517 -0.14 9.31 -21.13
C ILE A 517 0.09 8.46 -22.38
N GLN A 518 -0.32 7.19 -22.35
CA GLN A 518 -0.31 6.28 -23.49
C GLN A 518 -1.73 5.89 -23.88
N ILE A 519 -2.02 5.92 -25.17
CA ILE A 519 -3.36 5.65 -25.71
C ILE A 519 -3.22 4.67 -26.88
N ALA A 520 -3.48 3.40 -26.62
CA ALA A 520 -3.16 2.29 -27.51
C ALA A 520 -4.41 1.54 -28.01
N GLY A 521 -4.52 1.41 -29.34
CA GLY A 521 -5.64 0.78 -30.01
C GLY A 521 -6.73 1.77 -30.44
N ALA A 522 -7.40 1.46 -31.55
CA ALA A 522 -8.35 2.36 -32.21
C ALA A 522 -9.52 2.80 -31.32
N ASP A 523 -9.92 1.94 -30.39
CA ASP A 523 -11.05 2.18 -29.49
C ASP A 523 -10.62 2.75 -28.13
N ALA A 524 -9.32 2.96 -27.88
CA ALA A 524 -8.83 3.59 -26.67
C ALA A 524 -8.95 5.11 -26.77
N GLU A 525 -9.45 5.74 -25.70
CA GLU A 525 -9.88 7.13 -25.76
C GLU A 525 -9.63 7.91 -24.47
N LEU A 526 -9.06 9.10 -24.62
CA LEU A 526 -9.07 10.17 -23.63
C LEU A 526 -10.02 11.27 -24.09
N ASP A 527 -11.16 11.45 -23.42
CA ASP A 527 -12.06 12.59 -23.62
C ASP A 527 -11.85 13.62 -22.51
N THR A 528 -11.37 14.80 -22.87
CA THR A 528 -11.01 15.87 -21.95
C THR A 528 -11.55 17.24 -22.37
N GLY A 529 -11.88 18.08 -21.40
CA GLY A 529 -12.18 19.50 -21.61
C GLY A 529 -11.04 20.26 -22.26
N GLY A 530 -9.79 19.87 -22.02
CA GLY A 530 -8.60 20.40 -22.69
C GLY A 530 -7.36 19.64 -22.27
N LEU A 531 -6.30 19.68 -23.07
CA LEU A 531 -5.07 18.95 -22.77
C LEU A 531 -3.87 19.89 -22.80
N LYS A 532 -3.06 19.88 -21.74
CA LYS A 532 -1.79 20.61 -21.67
C LYS A 532 -0.64 19.66 -21.36
N VAL A 533 0.37 19.67 -22.23
CA VAL A 533 1.54 18.80 -22.13
C VAL A 533 2.79 19.66 -21.91
N GLY A 534 3.41 19.56 -20.73
CA GLY A 534 4.60 20.31 -20.35
C GLY A 534 4.38 21.77 -19.93
N GLY A 535 5.49 22.49 -19.68
CA GLY A 535 5.54 23.89 -19.23
C GLY A 535 6.73 24.21 -18.31
N ASN A 536 6.65 25.32 -17.56
CA ASN A 536 7.78 25.85 -16.76
C ASN A 536 8.14 24.96 -15.56
N GLY A 537 9.38 24.47 -15.50
CA GLY A 537 9.82 23.52 -14.46
C GLY A 537 9.70 22.06 -14.90
N ASN A 538 9.12 21.78 -16.07
CA ASN A 538 8.96 20.41 -16.57
C ASN A 538 10.30 19.79 -16.98
N THR A 539 10.57 18.55 -16.55
CA THR A 539 11.73 17.76 -17.00
C THR A 539 11.42 16.81 -18.16
N GLY A 540 10.13 16.54 -18.41
CA GLY A 540 9.64 15.74 -19.53
C GLY A 540 8.18 15.32 -19.35
N ALA A 541 7.35 15.63 -20.34
CA ALA A 541 5.94 15.27 -20.36
C ALA A 541 5.57 14.72 -21.75
N PHE A 542 4.94 13.54 -21.78
CA PHE A 542 4.67 12.82 -23.02
C PHE A 542 3.20 12.46 -23.14
N VAL A 543 2.65 12.65 -24.34
CA VAL A 543 1.41 12.01 -24.77
C VAL A 543 1.73 11.18 -26.00
N THR A 544 1.54 9.87 -25.88
CA THR A 544 1.91 8.88 -26.87
C THR A 544 0.65 8.22 -27.41
N LEU A 545 0.36 8.43 -28.69
CA LEU A 545 -0.74 7.78 -29.39
C LEU A 545 -0.24 6.57 -30.19
N LEU A 546 -0.85 5.41 -29.97
CA LEU A 546 -0.59 4.16 -30.67
C LEU A 546 -1.88 3.66 -31.32
N GLY A 547 -2.45 4.52 -32.16
CA GLY A 547 -3.73 4.31 -32.84
C GLY A 547 -4.94 4.83 -32.06
N GLY A 548 -4.75 5.29 -30.83
CA GLY A 548 -5.82 5.82 -29.98
C GLY A 548 -6.30 7.23 -30.35
N THR A 549 -7.26 7.71 -29.56
CA THR A 549 -7.92 9.00 -29.76
C THR A 549 -7.82 9.88 -28.52
N VAL A 550 -7.48 11.15 -28.70
CA VAL A 550 -7.70 12.22 -27.71
C VAL A 550 -8.82 13.11 -28.22
N LYS A 551 -9.87 13.34 -27.43
CA LYS A 551 -10.84 14.42 -27.62
C LYS A 551 -10.52 15.53 -26.62
N ALA A 552 -10.13 16.71 -27.09
CA ALA A 552 -9.79 17.87 -26.27
C ALA A 552 -10.65 19.07 -26.66
N GLN A 553 -11.73 19.33 -25.93
CA GLN A 553 -12.75 20.30 -26.32
C GLN A 553 -12.19 21.73 -26.49
N ALA A 554 -11.34 22.19 -25.58
CA ALA A 554 -10.65 23.47 -25.62
C ALA A 554 -9.36 23.44 -26.46
N GLY A 555 -9.00 22.28 -27.02
CA GLY A 555 -7.76 22.09 -27.78
C GLY A 555 -6.62 21.48 -26.95
N VAL A 556 -5.49 21.29 -27.63
CA VAL A 556 -4.26 20.73 -27.07
C VAL A 556 -3.18 21.80 -27.09
N PHE A 557 -2.55 22.06 -25.94
CA PHE A 557 -1.38 22.93 -25.84
C PHE A 557 -0.14 22.12 -25.48
N VAL A 558 0.91 22.23 -26.30
CA VAL A 558 2.20 21.59 -26.06
C VAL A 558 3.23 22.66 -25.71
N GLY A 559 3.65 22.70 -24.45
CA GLY A 559 4.58 23.68 -23.91
C GLY A 559 6.01 23.15 -23.76
N LEU A 560 6.84 23.90 -23.04
CA LEU A 560 8.24 23.56 -22.78
C LEU A 560 8.41 22.12 -22.27
N ASN A 561 9.27 21.35 -22.95
CA ASN A 561 9.57 19.93 -22.67
C ASN A 561 8.34 18.99 -22.75
N GLY A 562 7.25 19.46 -23.35
CA GLY A 562 6.09 18.65 -23.70
C GLY A 562 6.24 18.05 -25.10
N VAL A 563 5.86 16.79 -25.24
CA VAL A 563 5.91 16.06 -26.51
C VAL A 563 4.59 15.34 -26.75
N VAL A 564 3.97 15.58 -27.90
CA VAL A 564 2.88 14.75 -28.42
C VAL A 564 3.42 13.94 -29.59
N ARG A 565 3.38 12.60 -29.49
CA ARG A 565 4.01 11.71 -30.46
C ARG A 565 3.14 10.52 -30.85
N GLY A 566 3.56 9.84 -31.91
CA GLY A 566 2.96 8.59 -32.35
C GLY A 566 2.00 8.75 -33.53
N PHE A 567 0.99 7.89 -33.61
CA PHE A 567 -0.04 7.89 -34.65
C PHE A 567 -1.43 7.74 -34.03
N GLY A 568 -2.46 8.36 -34.61
CA GLY A 568 -3.81 8.36 -34.06
C GLY A 568 -4.55 9.68 -34.32
N TYR A 569 -5.52 9.99 -33.47
CA TYR A 569 -6.42 11.12 -33.66
C TYR A 569 -6.38 12.10 -32.49
N LEU A 570 -6.17 13.37 -32.81
CA LEU A 570 -6.41 14.51 -31.94
C LEU A 570 -7.68 15.21 -32.43
N LEU A 571 -8.78 14.90 -31.76
CA LEU A 571 -10.09 15.49 -31.98
C LEU A 571 -10.24 16.66 -31.02
N GLY A 572 -10.65 17.84 -31.49
CA GLY A 572 -10.74 19.01 -30.64
C GLY A 572 -10.79 20.30 -31.45
N ASN A 573 -10.71 21.44 -30.78
CA ASN A 573 -10.62 22.72 -31.47
C ASN A 573 -9.27 22.87 -32.19
N ASP A 574 -8.23 23.29 -31.49
CA ASP A 574 -6.94 23.62 -32.08
C ASP A 574 -5.80 22.93 -31.33
N VAL A 575 -4.70 22.63 -32.05
CA VAL A 575 -3.43 22.22 -31.45
C VAL A 575 -2.46 23.38 -31.54
N GLU A 576 -1.96 23.84 -30.40
CA GLU A 576 -0.95 24.89 -30.29
C GLU A 576 0.36 24.32 -29.74
N VAL A 577 1.43 24.43 -30.53
CA VAL A 577 2.79 24.07 -30.15
C VAL A 577 3.52 25.35 -29.73
N GLY A 578 3.60 25.56 -28.42
CA GLY A 578 4.25 26.71 -27.81
C GLY A 578 5.77 26.59 -27.77
N ASP A 579 6.40 27.57 -27.11
CA ASP A 579 7.86 27.62 -26.98
C ASP A 579 8.42 26.38 -26.26
N GLY A 580 9.30 25.64 -26.96
CA GLY A 580 9.93 24.42 -26.45
C GLY A 580 9.04 23.18 -26.43
N GLY A 581 7.87 23.23 -27.08
CA GLY A 581 7.00 22.08 -27.31
C GLY A 581 7.28 21.36 -28.62
N TYR A 582 6.97 20.06 -28.67
CA TYR A 582 7.24 19.17 -29.80
C TYR A 582 6.00 18.38 -30.22
N VAL A 583 5.78 18.29 -31.53
CA VAL A 583 4.87 17.31 -32.13
C VAL A 583 5.68 16.39 -33.04
N GLU A 584 5.57 15.08 -32.84
CA GLU A 584 6.36 14.06 -33.53
C GLU A 584 5.46 12.91 -34.02
N PRO A 585 4.87 13.02 -35.22
CA PRO A 585 4.17 11.91 -35.84
C PRO A 585 5.16 10.79 -36.15
N ASP A 586 5.00 9.62 -35.54
CA ASP A 586 5.93 8.49 -35.68
C ASP A 586 5.25 7.14 -35.45
N SER A 587 5.68 6.11 -36.16
CA SER A 587 5.14 4.74 -36.05
C SER A 587 6.06 3.76 -35.34
N LEU A 588 7.32 4.14 -35.07
CA LEU A 588 8.24 3.32 -34.29
C LEU A 588 8.21 3.61 -32.78
N VAL A 589 7.35 4.51 -32.33
CA VAL A 589 7.02 4.65 -30.92
C VAL A 589 6.34 3.34 -30.50
N GLN A 590 7.05 2.47 -29.78
CA GLN A 590 6.48 1.26 -29.18
C GLN A 590 6.01 1.57 -27.75
N GLU A 591 5.01 0.81 -27.28
CA GLU A 591 4.53 0.85 -25.89
C GLU A 591 5.72 0.91 -24.92
N VAL A 592 5.77 1.92 -24.04
CA VAL A 592 6.75 1.89 -22.96
C VAL A 592 6.29 0.80 -22.00
N PRO A 593 7.09 -0.25 -21.73
CA PRO A 593 6.71 -1.29 -20.80
C PRO A 593 6.35 -0.66 -19.45
N LEU A 594 5.22 -1.10 -18.87
CA LEU A 594 4.83 -0.70 -17.51
C LEU A 594 6.05 -0.86 -16.57
N PRO A 595 6.28 0.08 -15.64
CA PRO A 595 7.26 -0.14 -14.58
C PRO A 595 7.01 -1.52 -13.95
N PRO A 596 8.07 -2.29 -13.63
CA PRO A 596 7.92 -3.69 -13.26
C PRO A 596 6.91 -3.83 -12.13
N LEU A 597 5.79 -4.50 -12.41
CA LEU A 597 4.85 -4.95 -11.39
C LEU A 597 5.66 -5.77 -10.38
N SER A 598 5.62 -5.34 -9.11
CA SER A 598 6.33 -6.04 -8.05
C SER A 598 5.92 -7.53 -8.02
N PRO A 599 6.85 -8.47 -7.76
CA PRO A 599 6.53 -9.89 -7.72
C PRO A 599 5.42 -10.15 -6.71
N GLN A 600 4.26 -10.63 -7.17
CA GLN A 600 3.24 -11.20 -6.32
C GLN A 600 3.77 -12.49 -5.69
N ASN A 601 4.49 -12.38 -4.58
CA ASN A 601 4.81 -13.51 -3.74
C ASN A 601 3.65 -13.74 -2.77
N ALA A 602 2.61 -14.45 -3.22
CA ALA A 602 1.65 -15.09 -2.33
C ALA A 602 1.84 -16.62 -2.43
N PRO A 603 2.20 -17.33 -1.35
CA PRO A 603 2.24 -18.78 -1.34
C PRO A 603 0.82 -19.32 -1.14
N GLY A 604 0.33 -20.09 -2.13
CA GLY A 604 -0.75 -21.05 -1.94
C GLY A 604 -2.14 -20.61 -2.36
N HIS A 605 -2.43 -20.64 -3.66
CA HIS A 605 -3.73 -21.08 -4.17
C HIS A 605 -3.53 -21.84 -5.48
N THR A 606 -3.45 -23.17 -5.39
CA THR A 606 -3.63 -24.07 -6.53
C THR A 606 -5.12 -24.16 -6.83
N GLY A 607 -5.58 -23.47 -7.86
CA GLY A 607 -6.95 -23.61 -8.36
C GLY A 607 -7.38 -22.42 -9.18
N GLY A 608 -7.08 -22.43 -10.48
CA GLY A 608 -7.57 -21.40 -11.39
C GLY A 608 -6.61 -20.95 -12.50
N LEU A 609 -5.61 -21.75 -12.87
CA LEU A 609 -4.99 -21.61 -14.20
C LEU A 609 -6.01 -22.06 -15.25
N ARG A 610 -6.99 -21.19 -15.55
CA ARG A 610 -7.59 -21.19 -16.87
C ARG A 610 -6.56 -20.54 -17.79
N LYS A 611 -6.00 -21.40 -18.63
CA LYS A 611 -5.15 -21.11 -19.78
C LYS A 611 -5.39 -19.70 -20.33
N ALA A 612 -4.32 -18.95 -20.47
CA ALA A 612 -4.19 -18.00 -21.56
C ALA A 612 -4.30 -18.80 -22.87
N GLU A 613 -5.52 -19.03 -23.35
CA GLU A 613 -5.72 -19.51 -24.71
C GLU A 613 -5.53 -18.32 -25.65
N GLY A 614 -4.50 -18.39 -26.50
CA GLY A 614 -4.47 -17.63 -27.75
C GLY A 614 -3.62 -16.37 -27.83
N ARG A 615 -2.39 -16.33 -27.31
CA ARG A 615 -1.34 -15.45 -27.87
C ARG A 615 -0.43 -16.25 -28.79
N THR A 616 -0.98 -16.69 -29.92
CA THR A 616 -0.23 -17.28 -31.03
C THR A 616 -0.46 -16.43 -32.26
N GLY A 617 0.52 -15.58 -32.59
CA GLY A 617 0.58 -14.84 -33.84
C GLY A 617 -0.50 -13.79 -34.01
N LEU A 618 -0.09 -12.54 -34.24
CA LEU A 618 -0.92 -11.60 -34.98
C LEU A 618 -1.07 -12.14 -36.41
N GLY A 619 -2.04 -13.03 -36.59
CA GLY A 619 -2.67 -13.23 -37.88
C GLY A 619 -3.30 -11.90 -38.27
N LYS A 620 -2.83 -11.36 -39.39
CA LYS A 620 -3.57 -10.36 -40.16
C LYS A 620 -4.98 -10.87 -40.38
N GLU A 621 -5.97 -10.29 -39.71
CA GLU A 621 -7.33 -10.21 -40.24
C GLU A 621 -7.91 -8.83 -39.91
N GLY A 622 -8.24 -8.05 -40.95
CA GLY A 622 -9.33 -7.09 -40.85
C GLY A 622 -9.06 -5.59 -40.98
N GLY A 623 -8.00 -5.13 -41.65
CA GLY A 623 -7.99 -3.82 -42.32
C GLY A 623 -7.96 -2.56 -41.44
N SER A 624 -6.79 -2.23 -40.89
CA SER A 624 -6.35 -0.84 -40.81
C SER A 624 -4.91 -0.79 -41.27
N SER A 625 -4.67 -0.08 -42.38
CA SER A 625 -3.34 0.31 -42.81
C SER A 625 -2.66 1.01 -41.64
N SER A 626 -1.55 0.48 -41.11
CA SER A 626 -0.72 1.22 -40.16
C SER A 626 -0.16 2.45 -40.88
N THR A 627 -0.91 3.55 -40.82
CA THR A 627 -0.51 4.85 -41.32
C THR A 627 0.36 5.51 -40.25
N ASN A 628 1.54 6.02 -40.61
CA ASN A 628 2.43 6.79 -39.72
C ASN A 628 1.86 8.21 -39.46
N THR A 629 0.57 8.28 -39.24
CA THR A 629 -0.20 9.51 -39.40
C THR A 629 -0.80 9.93 -38.09
N LEU A 630 -0.40 11.11 -37.63
CA LEU A 630 -1.11 11.85 -36.60
C LEU A 630 -2.13 12.77 -37.29
N THR A 631 -3.40 12.64 -36.93
CA THR A 631 -4.48 13.43 -37.52
C THR A 631 -5.04 14.42 -36.50
N ILE A 632 -4.99 15.71 -36.82
CA ILE A 632 -5.59 16.80 -36.06
C ILE A 632 -6.89 17.21 -36.75
N LEU A 633 -8.03 17.02 -36.07
CA LEU A 633 -9.34 17.45 -36.56
C LEU A 633 -9.65 18.90 -36.15
N GLY A 634 -8.71 19.80 -36.42
CA GLY A 634 -8.67 21.15 -35.89
C GLY A 634 -7.73 22.07 -36.67
N ASN A 635 -7.46 23.27 -36.14
CA ASN A 635 -6.33 24.06 -36.64
C ASN A 635 -5.02 23.61 -35.99
N TYR A 636 -3.90 23.81 -36.69
CA TYR A 636 -2.56 23.65 -36.16
C TYR A 636 -1.84 24.99 -36.09
N LYS A 637 -1.27 25.34 -34.94
CA LYS A 637 -0.49 26.57 -34.76
C LYS A 637 0.84 26.24 -34.11
N GLN A 638 1.94 26.58 -34.77
CA GLN A 638 3.29 26.47 -34.23
C GLN A 638 3.83 27.86 -33.90
N ALA A 639 4.33 28.04 -32.67
CA ALA A 639 4.98 29.27 -32.23
C ALA A 639 6.45 29.34 -32.66
N ALA A 640 7.10 30.50 -32.48
CA ALA A 640 8.46 30.77 -32.93
C ALA A 640 9.54 29.82 -32.36
N LYS A 641 9.30 29.18 -31.21
CA LYS A 641 10.18 28.13 -30.68
C LYS A 641 9.50 26.77 -30.52
N GLY A 642 8.34 26.58 -31.15
CA GLY A 642 7.73 25.26 -31.30
C GLY A 642 8.44 24.45 -32.38
N ARG A 643 8.35 23.12 -32.28
CA ARG A 643 8.99 22.21 -33.24
C ARG A 643 8.03 21.12 -33.74
N LEU A 644 8.00 20.93 -35.05
CA LEU A 644 7.45 19.75 -35.70
C LEU A 644 8.61 18.84 -36.08
N VAL A 645 8.62 17.61 -35.57
CA VAL A 645 9.64 16.59 -35.86
C VAL A 645 9.03 15.54 -36.78
N ILE A 646 9.69 15.26 -37.90
CA ILE A 646 9.28 14.25 -38.88
C ILE A 646 10.42 13.23 -39.02
N PRO A 647 10.28 12.04 -38.39
CA PRO A 647 11.16 10.90 -38.64
C PRO A 647 10.97 10.34 -40.06
N ILE A 648 12.06 9.98 -40.74
CA ILE A 648 12.05 9.46 -42.12
C ILE A 648 12.91 8.20 -42.23
N TYR A 649 12.23 7.07 -42.45
CA TYR A 649 12.77 5.71 -42.59
C TYR A 649 12.91 5.27 -44.06
N GLY A 650 12.21 5.94 -44.98
CA GLY A 650 12.12 5.56 -46.39
C GLY A 650 11.24 6.51 -47.20
N THR A 651 11.03 6.18 -48.47
CA THR A 651 10.29 7.05 -49.42
C THR A 651 8.80 6.72 -49.54
N ASN A 652 8.32 5.58 -49.03
CA ASN A 652 6.90 5.28 -49.07
C ASN A 652 6.16 6.11 -48.02
N SER A 653 4.87 6.39 -48.23
CA SER A 653 4.07 7.21 -47.29
C SER A 653 4.00 6.66 -45.87
N ASN A 654 4.18 5.34 -45.70
CA ASN A 654 4.22 4.66 -44.41
C ASN A 654 5.65 4.49 -43.87
N ASP A 655 6.65 5.11 -44.49
CA ASP A 655 8.04 5.07 -44.05
C ASP A 655 8.51 6.42 -43.49
N TYR A 656 7.61 7.37 -43.25
CA TYR A 656 7.94 8.62 -42.59
C TYR A 656 6.74 9.17 -41.83
N GLY A 657 6.99 10.03 -40.84
CA GLY A 657 5.95 10.69 -40.06
C GLY A 657 5.07 11.59 -40.92
N GLN A 658 3.76 11.51 -40.75
CA GLN A 658 2.79 12.35 -41.46
C GLN A 658 1.86 13.07 -40.47
N LEU A 659 1.71 14.38 -40.65
CA LEU A 659 0.73 15.19 -39.94
C LEU A 659 -0.40 15.58 -40.89
N ILE A 660 -1.63 15.21 -40.56
CA ILE A 660 -2.82 15.68 -41.26
C ILE A 660 -3.55 16.68 -40.37
N VAL A 661 -3.86 17.86 -40.91
CA VAL A 661 -4.61 18.92 -40.23
C VAL A 661 -5.88 19.17 -41.03
N SER A 662 -7.06 19.02 -40.45
CA SER A 662 -8.32 19.12 -41.20
C SER A 662 -8.74 20.56 -41.53
N LYS A 663 -8.29 21.55 -40.74
CA LYS A 663 -8.58 22.98 -40.95
C LYS A 663 -7.30 23.74 -41.34
N ALA A 664 -7.08 24.95 -40.83
CA ALA A 664 -5.95 25.79 -41.19
C ALA A 664 -4.68 25.44 -40.41
N ALA A 665 -3.51 25.78 -40.98
CA ALA A 665 -2.22 25.66 -40.31
C ALA A 665 -1.50 27.02 -40.31
N THR A 666 -1.01 27.46 -39.16
CA THR A 666 -0.11 28.60 -39.01
C THR A 666 1.27 28.10 -38.60
N LEU A 667 2.26 28.31 -39.46
CA LEU A 667 3.60 27.76 -39.30
C LEU A 667 4.59 28.85 -38.85
N ASP A 668 5.49 28.49 -37.95
CA ASP A 668 6.61 29.31 -37.47
C ASP A 668 7.68 28.34 -36.92
N GLY A 669 8.71 28.81 -36.23
CA GLY A 669 9.65 27.95 -35.51
C GLY A 669 10.37 26.93 -36.38
N ALA A 670 10.64 25.74 -35.83
CA ALA A 670 11.47 24.73 -36.47
C ALA A 670 10.65 23.58 -37.07
N LEU A 671 10.95 23.24 -38.32
CA LEU A 671 10.69 21.90 -38.87
C LEU A 671 11.98 21.09 -38.72
N GLU A 672 11.94 19.96 -38.01
CA GLU A 672 13.04 19.01 -37.95
C GLU A 672 12.70 17.77 -38.79
N LEU A 673 13.55 17.48 -39.76
CA LEU A 673 13.46 16.28 -40.59
C LEU A 673 14.61 15.36 -40.19
N ARG A 674 14.26 14.25 -39.54
CA ARG A 674 15.23 13.32 -38.97
C ARG A 674 15.30 12.08 -39.84
N PHE A 675 16.36 11.97 -40.61
CA PHE A 675 16.64 10.76 -41.38
C PHE A 675 17.17 9.69 -40.42
N VAL A 676 16.56 8.51 -40.44
CA VAL A 676 16.78 7.49 -39.43
C VAL A 676 16.99 6.12 -40.10
N ASN A 677 17.48 5.12 -39.35
CA ASN A 677 17.78 3.77 -39.86
C ASN A 677 18.71 3.74 -41.09
N GLY A 678 19.67 4.68 -41.17
CA GLY A 678 20.62 4.74 -42.28
C GLY A 678 20.03 5.20 -43.61
N PHE A 679 18.77 5.64 -43.62
CA PHE A 679 18.11 6.11 -44.84
C PHE A 679 18.67 7.46 -45.29
N ALA A 680 19.03 7.55 -46.57
CA ALA A 680 19.36 8.81 -47.22
C ALA A 680 18.53 8.96 -48.50
N PRO A 681 17.93 10.14 -48.74
CA PRO A 681 17.08 10.36 -49.90
C PRO A 681 17.92 10.48 -51.18
N LYS A 682 17.33 10.12 -52.31
CA LYS A 682 17.88 10.35 -53.65
C LYS A 682 17.34 11.63 -54.27
N GLN A 683 18.09 12.19 -55.20
CA GLN A 683 17.63 13.38 -55.94
C GLN A 683 16.25 13.12 -56.56
N GLY A 684 15.29 13.99 -56.27
CA GLY A 684 13.91 13.88 -56.73
C GLY A 684 12.95 13.18 -55.75
N ASP A 685 13.48 12.51 -54.72
CA ASP A 685 12.64 11.94 -53.67
C ASP A 685 11.81 13.05 -53.00
N THR A 686 10.54 12.74 -52.76
CA THR A 686 9.56 13.69 -52.22
C THR A 686 8.88 13.10 -51.00
N PHE A 687 8.81 13.87 -49.91
CA PHE A 687 8.19 13.48 -48.65
C PHE A 687 7.02 14.42 -48.35
N ASN A 688 5.79 13.91 -48.47
CA ASN A 688 4.57 14.67 -48.16
C ASN A 688 4.23 14.50 -46.68
N PHE A 689 4.87 15.31 -45.84
CA PHE A 689 4.81 15.15 -44.38
C PHE A 689 3.70 15.95 -43.70
N LEU A 690 3.17 16.99 -44.35
CA LEU A 690 2.08 17.79 -43.80
C LEU A 690 1.00 18.06 -44.85
N GLN A 691 -0.23 17.66 -44.54
CA GLN A 691 -1.43 17.92 -45.33
C GLN A 691 -2.41 18.78 -44.53
N VAL A 692 -2.92 19.85 -45.13
CA VAL A 692 -3.75 20.86 -44.46
C VAL A 692 -5.05 21.06 -45.21
N GLY A 693 -6.22 20.79 -44.62
CA GLY A 693 -7.51 20.91 -45.30
C GLY A 693 -7.95 22.34 -45.60
N GLY A 694 -7.41 23.33 -44.87
CA GLY A 694 -7.69 24.75 -45.01
C GLY A 694 -6.50 25.58 -45.51
N ALA A 695 -6.43 26.85 -45.10
CA ALA A 695 -5.34 27.75 -45.48
C ALA A 695 -4.05 27.44 -44.70
N VAL A 696 -2.92 27.49 -45.39
CA VAL A 696 -1.58 27.52 -44.79
C VAL A 696 -1.14 28.98 -44.68
N SER A 697 -0.86 29.45 -43.47
CA SER A 697 -0.33 30.78 -43.20
C SER A 697 1.13 30.69 -42.75
N ASN A 698 1.96 31.61 -43.24
CA ASN A 698 3.42 31.64 -43.04
C ASN A 698 4.13 30.37 -43.54
N GLY A 699 5.41 30.22 -43.18
CA GLY A 699 6.20 29.00 -43.36
C GLY A 699 7.04 28.77 -42.11
N PHE A 700 7.71 27.61 -42.03
CA PHE A 700 8.65 27.36 -40.93
C PHE A 700 9.78 28.40 -40.96
N ALA A 701 10.13 28.97 -39.80
CA ALA A 701 11.20 29.94 -39.70
C ALA A 701 12.57 29.29 -39.95
N THR A 702 12.71 28.01 -39.58
CA THR A 702 13.90 27.20 -39.81
C THR A 702 13.52 25.79 -40.23
N VAL A 703 14.32 25.21 -41.12
CA VAL A 703 14.24 23.79 -41.47
C VAL A 703 15.58 23.15 -41.11
N GLU A 704 15.53 22.22 -40.17
CA GLU A 704 16.68 21.47 -39.70
C GLU A 704 16.63 20.07 -40.29
N VAL A 705 17.68 19.67 -41.00
CA VAL A 705 17.86 18.30 -41.46
C VAL A 705 18.89 17.64 -40.56
N LYS A 706 18.51 16.53 -39.93
CA LYS A 706 19.40 15.72 -39.08
C LYS A 706 19.85 14.47 -39.83
N ASN A 707 21.05 14.02 -39.48
CA ASN A 707 21.64 12.75 -39.93
C ASN A 707 21.94 12.66 -41.43
N LEU A 708 22.07 13.79 -42.12
CA LEU A 708 22.61 13.88 -43.48
C LEU A 708 23.82 14.82 -43.50
N THR A 709 24.64 14.72 -44.54
CA THR A 709 25.78 15.62 -44.73
C THR A 709 25.32 17.08 -44.90
N PRO A 710 26.11 18.08 -44.45
CA PRO A 710 25.74 19.49 -44.58
C PRO A 710 25.58 20.00 -46.02
N ASP A 711 26.09 19.28 -47.02
CA ASP A 711 25.94 19.59 -48.45
C ASP A 711 24.64 19.04 -49.06
N PHE A 712 23.79 18.37 -48.27
CA PHE A 712 22.45 18.00 -48.70
C PHE A 712 21.61 19.24 -49.00
N ARG A 713 21.11 19.32 -50.23
CA ARG A 713 20.26 20.38 -50.75
C ARG A 713 18.85 19.85 -50.89
N PHE A 714 17.91 20.61 -50.39
CA PHE A 714 16.50 20.29 -50.43
C PHE A 714 15.69 21.55 -50.67
N ASN A 715 14.41 21.36 -50.98
CA ASN A 715 13.44 22.44 -51.00
C ASN A 715 12.19 22.00 -50.23
N VAL A 716 11.65 22.86 -49.38
CA VAL A 716 10.35 22.65 -48.75
C VAL A 716 9.33 23.48 -49.52
N ASN A 717 8.45 22.81 -50.23
CA ASN A 717 7.47 23.43 -51.09
C ASN A 717 6.07 23.31 -50.48
N THR A 718 5.29 24.38 -50.61
CA THR A 718 3.86 24.37 -50.35
C THR A 718 3.13 24.27 -51.70
N ASN A 719 2.51 23.13 -51.99
CA ASN A 719 1.69 22.91 -53.18
C ASN A 719 0.22 22.83 -52.79
N GLY A 720 -0.45 23.99 -52.84
CA GLY A 720 -1.83 24.13 -52.36
C GLY A 720 -1.91 23.82 -50.87
N THR A 721 -2.54 22.70 -50.54
CA THR A 721 -2.78 22.21 -49.18
C THR A 721 -1.73 21.22 -48.66
N ASN A 722 -0.76 20.82 -49.49
CA ASN A 722 0.30 19.89 -49.12
C ASN A 722 1.63 20.61 -48.97
N ILE A 723 2.38 20.25 -47.93
CA ILE A 723 3.74 20.71 -47.70
C ILE A 723 4.66 19.50 -47.78
N SER A 724 5.66 19.64 -48.64
CA SER A 724 6.51 18.53 -49.03
C SER A 724 7.97 18.94 -49.06
N LEU A 725 8.85 18.04 -48.66
CA LEU A 725 10.27 18.16 -48.94
C LEU A 725 10.59 17.48 -50.26
N VAL A 726 11.38 18.12 -51.12
CA VAL A 726 11.97 17.54 -52.32
C VAL A 726 13.50 17.57 -52.20
N ALA A 727 14.14 16.42 -52.35
CA ALA A 727 15.60 16.31 -52.39
C ALA A 727 16.15 16.83 -53.72
N LEU A 728 17.10 17.79 -53.68
CA LEU A 728 17.70 18.41 -54.87
C LEU A 728 19.04 17.78 -55.28
N ASN A 729 19.63 16.98 -54.41
CA ASN A 729 20.74 16.07 -54.66
C ASN A 729 20.55 14.79 -53.84
N ASP A 730 21.37 13.78 -54.14
CA ASP A 730 21.49 12.61 -53.28
C ASP A 730 21.98 13.03 -51.90
N GLY A 731 21.22 12.66 -50.87
CA GLY A 731 21.67 12.73 -49.50
C GLY A 731 22.71 11.64 -49.23
N VAL A 732 23.62 11.95 -48.33
CA VAL A 732 24.53 10.97 -47.74
C VAL A 732 24.18 10.91 -46.27
N PHE A 733 23.76 9.73 -45.81
CA PHE A 733 23.49 9.50 -44.40
C PHE A 733 24.77 9.69 -43.61
N VAL A 734 24.71 10.54 -42.59
CA VAL A 734 25.78 10.73 -41.62
C VAL A 734 25.23 10.27 -40.30
N THR A 735 25.95 9.36 -39.65
CA THR A 735 25.62 8.99 -38.29
C THR A 735 25.65 10.26 -37.42
N PRO A 736 24.62 10.54 -36.61
CA PRO A 736 24.60 11.71 -35.73
C PRO A 736 25.81 11.81 -34.80
N LEU A 737 26.50 10.69 -34.61
CA LEU A 737 27.74 10.60 -33.85
C LEU A 737 28.95 11.05 -34.71
N GLN A 738 29.63 12.12 -34.29
CA GLN A 738 30.99 12.52 -34.69
C GLN A 738 32.07 11.61 -34.07
N GLY A 739 31.73 10.36 -33.77
CA GLY A 739 32.66 9.35 -33.27
C GLY A 739 32.30 7.95 -33.77
N GLN A 740 33.28 7.05 -33.73
CA GLN A 740 33.07 5.62 -33.99
C GLN A 740 32.95 4.86 -32.68
N ILE A 741 31.99 3.95 -32.60
CA ILE A 741 31.87 3.03 -31.47
C ILE A 741 32.55 1.73 -31.87
N GLN A 742 33.54 1.32 -31.11
CA GLN A 742 34.13 0.00 -31.23
C GLN A 742 33.78 -0.79 -29.97
N SER A 743 32.90 -1.77 -30.11
CA SER A 743 32.54 -2.66 -29.02
C SER A 743 33.22 -4.02 -29.17
N SER A 744 33.47 -4.67 -28.04
CA SER A 744 33.77 -6.10 -28.00
C SER A 744 32.51 -6.90 -27.67
N ASN A 745 32.59 -8.23 -27.69
CA ASN A 745 31.46 -9.08 -27.31
C ASN A 745 31.01 -8.76 -25.88
N VAL A 746 29.69 -8.74 -25.67
CA VAL A 746 29.14 -8.71 -24.31
C VAL A 746 29.62 -9.95 -23.58
N MET A 747 30.09 -9.74 -22.35
CA MET A 747 30.55 -10.80 -21.48
C MET A 747 29.56 -10.94 -20.33
N THR A 748 29.27 -12.18 -19.94
CA THR A 748 28.48 -12.46 -18.73
C THR A 748 29.37 -13.15 -17.70
N VAL A 749 29.66 -12.46 -16.61
CA VAL A 749 30.47 -12.99 -15.49
C VAL A 749 29.64 -12.89 -14.22
N GLY A 750 29.45 -14.02 -13.53
CA GLY A 750 28.64 -14.07 -12.31
C GLY A 750 27.20 -13.61 -12.50
N GLY A 751 26.60 -13.83 -13.67
CA GLY A 751 25.22 -13.42 -13.95
C GLY A 751 25.02 -11.93 -14.26
N ILE A 752 26.08 -11.12 -14.31
CA ILE A 752 26.03 -9.73 -14.82
C ILE A 752 26.56 -9.72 -16.24
N SER A 753 25.76 -9.21 -17.17
CA SER A 753 26.19 -8.90 -18.53
C SER A 753 26.75 -7.48 -18.59
N TYR A 754 27.88 -7.29 -19.26
CA TYR A 754 28.49 -5.97 -19.48
C TYR A 754 29.13 -5.88 -20.87
N LEU A 755 29.16 -4.66 -21.39
CA LEU A 755 29.64 -4.35 -22.72
C LEU A 755 30.89 -3.46 -22.64
N PRO A 756 32.08 -3.98 -22.96
CA PRO A 756 33.24 -3.14 -23.17
C PRO A 756 33.15 -2.46 -24.54
N TYR A 757 33.28 -1.15 -24.55
CA TYR A 757 33.25 -0.34 -25.77
C TYR A 757 34.25 0.81 -25.68
N THR A 758 34.76 1.24 -26.83
CA THR A 758 35.60 2.42 -26.98
C THR A 758 34.85 3.41 -27.85
N LEU A 759 34.76 4.65 -27.40
CA LEU A 759 34.34 5.75 -28.24
C LEU A 759 35.59 6.28 -28.95
N ALA A 760 35.50 6.58 -30.24
CA ALA A 760 36.60 7.15 -31.00
C ALA A 760 36.10 8.43 -31.64
N VAL A 761 36.25 9.56 -30.96
CA VAL A 761 35.71 10.84 -31.46
C VAL A 761 36.65 11.42 -32.50
N THR A 762 36.06 11.75 -33.65
CA THR A 762 36.77 12.26 -34.83
C THR A 762 36.98 13.78 -34.78
N ASN A 763 36.20 14.50 -33.96
CA ASN A 763 36.31 15.93 -33.72
C ASN A 763 36.78 16.23 -32.29
N PRO A 764 38.01 16.77 -32.08
CA PRO A 764 38.55 17.02 -30.74
C PRO A 764 37.84 18.15 -29.97
N CYS A 765 36.96 18.91 -30.63
CA CYS A 765 36.13 19.95 -30.02
C CYS A 765 34.73 19.45 -29.62
N VAL A 766 34.49 18.13 -29.61
CA VAL A 766 33.21 17.53 -29.24
C VAL A 766 33.42 16.45 -28.19
N ILE A 767 32.54 16.43 -27.18
CA ILE A 767 32.45 15.37 -26.19
C ILE A 767 31.25 14.51 -26.57
N VAL A 768 31.49 13.20 -26.71
CA VAL A 768 30.46 12.18 -26.85
C VAL A 768 30.39 11.41 -25.55
N GLU A 769 29.23 11.40 -24.91
CA GLU A 769 29.02 10.70 -23.64
C GLU A 769 27.65 10.01 -23.61
N PRO A 770 27.53 8.86 -22.93
CA PRO A 770 26.23 8.26 -22.67
C PRO A 770 25.38 9.16 -21.77
N THR A 771 24.10 9.29 -22.11
CA THR A 771 23.11 10.07 -21.35
C THR A 771 21.94 9.19 -20.93
N GLY A 772 21.49 9.37 -19.69
CA GLY A 772 20.48 8.51 -19.07
C GLY A 772 21.00 7.10 -18.74
N GLY A 773 20.10 6.25 -18.24
CA GLY A 773 20.40 4.83 -17.99
C GLY A 773 20.10 3.95 -19.21
N VAL A 774 20.64 2.73 -19.21
CA VAL A 774 20.29 1.71 -20.20
C VAL A 774 18.81 1.35 -20.06
N THR A 775 18.05 1.47 -21.13
CA THR A 775 16.66 1.02 -21.20
C THR A 775 16.58 -0.36 -21.84
N ARG A 776 15.55 -1.14 -21.52
CA ARG A 776 15.38 -2.51 -22.04
C ARG A 776 13.94 -2.72 -22.49
N GLN A 777 13.77 -3.28 -23.69
CA GLN A 777 12.50 -3.73 -24.26
C GLN A 777 12.65 -5.20 -24.68
N GLY A 778 12.23 -6.12 -23.82
CA GLY A 778 12.35 -7.57 -24.08
C GLY A 778 13.81 -8.03 -24.19
N GLN A 779 14.22 -8.38 -25.41
CA GLN A 779 15.59 -8.81 -25.77
C GLN A 779 16.44 -7.67 -26.36
N GLU A 780 15.87 -6.48 -26.54
CA GLU A 780 16.59 -5.31 -27.04
C GLU A 780 16.94 -4.36 -25.87
N LEU A 781 18.16 -3.84 -25.86
CA LEU A 781 18.64 -2.86 -24.87
C LEU A 781 19.14 -1.61 -25.58
N PHE A 782 18.95 -0.43 -24.99
CA PHE A 782 19.30 0.84 -25.61
C PHE A 782 20.07 1.74 -24.66
N GLN A 783 21.12 2.41 -25.17
CA GLN A 783 21.82 3.49 -24.48
C GLN A 783 21.91 4.69 -25.41
N THR A 784 21.38 5.82 -24.98
CA THR A 784 21.53 7.08 -25.70
C THR A 784 22.92 7.66 -25.47
N LEU A 785 23.51 8.16 -26.55
CA LEU A 785 24.71 8.98 -26.58
C LEU A 785 24.30 10.39 -26.96
N SER A 786 24.96 11.37 -26.35
CA SER A 786 24.77 12.78 -26.67
C SER A 786 26.10 13.44 -26.97
N GLU A 787 26.04 14.46 -27.82
CA GLU A 787 27.18 15.29 -28.17
C GLU A 787 27.06 16.66 -27.52
N ARG A 788 28.16 17.19 -26.98
CA ARG A 788 28.26 18.59 -26.57
C ARG A 788 29.59 19.21 -27.01
N PRO A 789 29.65 20.54 -27.23
CA PRO A 789 30.90 21.22 -27.52
C PRO A 789 31.90 21.09 -26.36
N ASP A 790 33.17 20.76 -26.66
CA ASP A 790 34.30 20.92 -25.74
C ASP A 790 34.89 22.33 -25.91
N PRO A 791 34.70 23.25 -24.95
CA PRO A 791 35.25 24.60 -25.05
C PRO A 791 36.78 24.64 -25.03
N ASN A 792 37.45 23.56 -24.62
CA ASN A 792 38.91 23.48 -24.58
C ASN A 792 39.51 22.77 -25.81
N CYS A 793 38.68 22.21 -26.70
CA CYS A 793 39.11 21.44 -27.87
C CYS A 793 40.25 20.46 -27.57
N ALA A 794 40.23 19.85 -26.38
CA ALA A 794 41.39 19.14 -25.87
C ALA A 794 41.43 17.68 -26.34
N GLY A 795 40.33 17.16 -26.90
CA GLY A 795 40.23 15.76 -27.37
C GLY A 795 40.45 14.70 -26.28
N VAL A 796 40.43 15.08 -24.99
CA VAL A 796 40.89 14.21 -23.90
C VAL A 796 39.80 13.29 -23.34
N SER A 797 38.51 13.52 -23.58
CA SER A 797 37.47 12.78 -22.85
C SER A 797 36.92 11.52 -23.51
N THR A 798 37.40 11.07 -24.69
CA THR A 798 36.64 10.04 -25.42
C THR A 798 37.39 8.90 -26.10
N ASN A 799 38.70 8.94 -26.37
CA ASN A 799 39.45 7.73 -26.76
C ASN A 799 39.76 6.83 -25.55
N ALA A 800 38.75 6.54 -24.73
CA ALA A 800 38.85 5.72 -23.53
C ALA A 800 38.04 4.44 -23.72
N SER A 801 38.59 3.31 -23.25
CA SER A 801 37.82 2.09 -23.13
C SER A 801 36.89 2.21 -21.92
N HIS A 802 35.60 2.07 -22.18
CA HIS A 802 34.52 2.08 -21.21
C HIS A 802 34.00 0.66 -21.02
N VAL A 803 33.37 0.42 -19.88
CA VAL A 803 32.60 -0.80 -19.60
C VAL A 803 31.21 -0.38 -19.19
N LEU A 804 30.19 -0.78 -19.96
CA LEU A 804 28.80 -0.47 -19.67
C LEU A 804 28.12 -1.70 -19.04
N PRO A 805 27.66 -1.64 -17.78
CA PRO A 805 26.89 -2.73 -17.19
C PRO A 805 25.49 -2.79 -17.81
N LEU A 806 25.11 -3.95 -18.33
CA LEU A 806 23.78 -4.24 -18.91
C LEU A 806 22.83 -4.90 -17.91
N GLY A 807 23.36 -5.32 -16.75
CA GLY A 807 22.60 -5.89 -15.63
C GLY A 807 22.49 -7.42 -15.66
N GLY A 808 21.64 -7.94 -14.76
CA GLY A 808 21.33 -9.37 -14.67
C GLY A 808 20.26 -9.78 -15.67
N LEU A 809 20.69 -10.31 -16.81
CA LEU A 809 19.79 -10.66 -17.91
C LEU A 809 19.41 -12.15 -17.84
N PRO A 810 18.13 -12.53 -18.07
CA PRO A 810 17.74 -13.93 -18.24
C PRO A 810 18.45 -14.57 -19.45
N PRO A 811 18.65 -15.91 -19.45
CA PRO A 811 19.19 -16.60 -20.61
C PRO A 811 18.38 -16.35 -21.89
N GLY A 812 19.08 -16.10 -22.99
CA GLY A 812 18.45 -15.77 -24.28
C GLY A 812 19.37 -14.96 -25.18
N SER A 813 18.94 -14.74 -26.41
CA SER A 813 19.61 -13.85 -27.37
C SER A 813 19.16 -12.42 -27.15
N TYR A 814 20.08 -11.47 -27.28
CA TYR A 814 19.82 -10.05 -27.06
C TYR A 814 20.50 -9.21 -28.13
N GLN A 815 19.95 -8.02 -28.36
CA GLN A 815 20.65 -6.93 -29.05
C GLN A 815 20.79 -5.74 -28.11
N PHE A 816 21.95 -5.09 -28.18
CA PHE A 816 22.22 -3.83 -27.50
C PHE A 816 22.49 -2.76 -28.54
N HIS A 817 21.81 -1.62 -28.43
CA HIS A 817 21.86 -0.51 -29.37
C HIS A 817 22.41 0.74 -28.69
N PHE A 818 23.47 1.31 -29.25
CA PHE A 818 23.79 2.70 -29.00
C PHE A 818 22.93 3.57 -29.90
N MET A 819 22.24 4.52 -29.28
CA MET A 819 21.38 5.49 -29.96
C MET A 819 22.08 6.85 -29.96
N ALA A 820 22.00 7.61 -31.04
CA ALA A 820 22.32 9.04 -31.04
C ALA A 820 21.30 9.77 -31.89
N ASP A 821 20.77 10.88 -31.38
CA ASP A 821 19.67 11.64 -32.00
C ASP A 821 18.55 10.74 -32.58
N GLY A 822 18.12 9.73 -31.81
CA GLY A 822 17.03 8.82 -32.19
C GLY A 822 17.40 7.75 -33.24
N VAL A 823 18.68 7.62 -33.63
CA VAL A 823 19.14 6.57 -34.56
C VAL A 823 20.03 5.58 -33.86
N VAL A 824 19.84 4.30 -34.16
CA VAL A 824 20.80 3.24 -33.81
C VAL A 824 22.10 3.50 -34.57
N VAL A 825 23.13 3.96 -33.85
CA VAL A 825 24.46 4.23 -34.42
C VAL A 825 25.40 3.04 -34.32
N HIS A 826 25.12 2.09 -33.43
CA HIS A 826 25.88 0.84 -33.30
C HIS A 826 25.05 -0.24 -32.61
N THR A 827 25.09 -1.48 -33.11
CA THR A 827 24.38 -2.62 -32.52
C THR A 827 25.36 -3.71 -32.14
N VAL A 828 25.13 -4.33 -30.99
CA VAL A 828 25.87 -5.49 -30.50
C VAL A 828 24.89 -6.61 -30.20
N SER A 829 24.94 -7.68 -30.98
CA SER A 829 24.20 -8.90 -30.67
C SER A 829 24.99 -9.77 -29.70
N PHE A 830 24.32 -10.38 -28.73
CA PHE A 830 24.95 -11.27 -27.77
C PHE A 830 23.97 -12.28 -27.19
N ASP A 831 24.49 -13.41 -26.71
CA ASP A 831 23.71 -14.42 -26.00
C ASP A 831 24.05 -14.43 -24.52
N VAL A 832 23.02 -14.53 -23.68
CA VAL A 832 23.17 -14.80 -22.26
C VAL A 832 23.01 -16.31 -22.05
N PRO A 833 24.07 -17.02 -21.61
CA PRO A 833 24.02 -18.47 -21.47
C PRO A 833 23.08 -18.92 -20.34
N ALA A 834 22.47 -20.10 -20.50
CA ALA A 834 21.79 -20.76 -19.39
C ALA A 834 22.80 -21.17 -18.30
N GLY A 835 22.46 -20.97 -17.02
CA GLY A 835 23.30 -21.38 -15.89
C GLY A 835 24.33 -20.35 -15.41
N THR A 836 24.28 -19.11 -15.87
CA THR A 836 25.07 -18.01 -15.30
C THR A 836 24.58 -17.70 -13.89
N GLY A 837 25.34 -18.13 -12.88
CA GLY A 837 24.98 -18.12 -11.46
C GLY A 837 24.64 -16.74 -10.87
N GLN A 838 24.16 -16.77 -9.62
CA GLN A 838 23.77 -15.60 -8.84
C GLN A 838 24.91 -14.57 -8.75
N VAL A 839 24.58 -13.29 -9.04
CA VAL A 839 25.46 -12.11 -8.87
C VAL A 839 26.03 -12.00 -7.46
N LEU A 840 25.22 -12.42 -6.49
CA LEU A 840 25.45 -12.31 -5.08
C LEU A 840 25.02 -13.62 -4.42
N SER A 841 25.91 -14.26 -3.67
CA SER A 841 25.53 -15.35 -2.77
C SER A 841 25.79 -14.94 -1.33
N PHE A 842 24.85 -15.25 -0.45
CA PHE A 842 25.02 -15.02 0.98
C PHE A 842 24.89 -16.32 1.77
N THR A 843 25.67 -16.42 2.83
CA THR A 843 25.56 -17.49 3.82
C THR A 843 25.58 -16.87 5.20
N ARG A 844 24.74 -17.35 6.11
CA ARG A 844 24.77 -16.86 7.50
C ARG A 844 25.64 -17.79 8.33
N THR A 845 26.63 -17.24 9.02
CA THR A 845 27.47 -18.05 9.91
C THR A 845 26.70 -18.39 11.19
N ALA A 846 27.15 -19.41 11.92
CA ALA A 846 26.51 -19.82 13.19
C ALA A 846 26.50 -18.71 14.27
N GLY A 847 27.35 -17.68 14.11
CA GLY A 847 27.37 -16.49 14.96
C GLY A 847 26.41 -15.36 14.55
N GLY A 848 25.63 -15.55 13.46
CA GLY A 848 24.67 -14.56 12.97
C GLY A 848 25.22 -13.56 11.94
N GLU A 849 26.53 -13.56 11.70
CA GLU A 849 27.18 -12.72 10.70
C GLU A 849 26.74 -13.10 9.28
N LEU A 850 26.56 -12.10 8.42
CA LEU A 850 26.24 -12.31 7.01
C LEU A 850 27.55 -12.41 6.23
N ASN A 851 27.79 -13.57 5.64
CA ASN A 851 28.89 -13.78 4.72
C ASN A 851 28.40 -13.60 3.28
N LEU A 852 28.81 -12.53 2.64
CA LEU A 852 28.35 -12.10 1.32
C LEU A 852 29.49 -12.24 0.30
N ARG A 853 29.22 -12.93 -0.80
CA ARG A 853 30.16 -13.17 -1.89
C ARG A 853 29.62 -12.62 -3.20
N ILE A 854 30.40 -11.75 -3.81
CA ILE A 854 30.13 -11.17 -5.14
C ILE A 854 30.82 -12.07 -6.17
N HIS A 855 30.07 -12.49 -7.19
CA HIS A 855 30.59 -13.36 -8.27
C HIS A 855 30.87 -12.58 -9.58
N GLY A 856 30.78 -11.25 -9.53
CA GLY A 856 31.01 -10.33 -10.65
C GLY A 856 32.48 -10.12 -11.03
N LEU A 857 32.78 -8.99 -11.68
CA LEU A 857 34.07 -8.61 -12.25
C LEU A 857 35.12 -8.15 -11.22
N ASP A 858 36.30 -8.74 -11.27
CA ASP A 858 37.49 -8.36 -10.50
C ASP A 858 37.89 -6.89 -10.61
N SER A 859 37.62 -6.25 -11.75
CA SER A 859 38.00 -4.87 -12.06
C SER A 859 36.90 -3.84 -11.84
N ALA A 860 35.69 -4.26 -11.43
CA ALA A 860 34.57 -3.35 -11.19
C ALA A 860 34.56 -2.86 -9.74
N GLN A 861 34.22 -1.58 -9.53
CA GLN A 861 33.97 -1.09 -8.18
C GLN A 861 32.57 -1.51 -7.75
N TYR A 862 32.50 -2.07 -6.56
CA TYR A 862 31.28 -2.46 -5.91
C TYR A 862 31.11 -1.66 -4.63
N THR A 863 29.89 -1.21 -4.42
CA THR A 863 29.45 -0.62 -3.16
C THR A 863 28.33 -1.48 -2.60
N ILE A 864 28.56 -2.10 -1.45
CA ILE A 864 27.50 -2.81 -0.75
C ILE A 864 26.64 -1.78 -0.05
N GLN A 865 25.38 -1.70 -0.48
CA GLN A 865 24.40 -0.89 0.18
C GLN A 865 23.55 -1.77 1.08
N ALA A 866 23.33 -1.28 2.29
CA ALA A 866 22.44 -1.88 3.24
C ALA A 866 21.18 -1.03 3.34
N SER A 867 20.06 -1.69 3.56
CA SER A 867 18.80 -1.03 3.83
C SER A 867 18.00 -1.84 4.83
N ALA A 868 17.33 -1.14 5.75
CA ALA A 868 16.36 -1.77 6.63
C ALA A 868 15.01 -2.02 5.91
N ASP A 869 14.74 -1.30 4.81
CA ASP A 869 13.39 -1.12 4.25
C ASP A 869 13.30 -1.09 2.71
N LEU A 870 14.41 -1.31 2.00
CA LEU A 870 14.55 -1.19 0.53
C LEU A 870 14.44 0.24 -0.03
N ARG A 871 14.37 1.26 0.81
CA ARG A 871 14.17 2.67 0.41
C ARG A 871 15.39 3.51 0.73
N ASP A 872 15.76 3.51 2.00
CA ASP A 872 16.93 4.21 2.50
C ASP A 872 18.10 3.26 2.40
N TRP A 873 18.84 3.42 1.32
CA TRP A 873 20.07 2.69 1.07
C TRP A 873 21.23 3.56 1.54
N PHE A 874 22.01 3.01 2.46
CA PHE A 874 23.27 3.61 2.85
C PHE A 874 24.41 2.70 2.42
N ASP A 875 25.47 3.33 1.92
CA ASP A 875 26.70 2.63 1.59
C ASP A 875 27.32 2.12 2.88
N LEU A 876 27.70 0.84 2.91
CA LEU A 876 28.55 0.33 3.98
C LEU A 876 29.98 0.79 3.67
N PRO A 877 30.55 1.79 4.38
CA PRO A 877 31.76 2.47 3.92
C PRO A 877 32.99 1.56 3.88
N ALA A 878 32.98 0.47 4.67
CA ALA A 878 34.03 -0.56 4.65
C ALA A 878 34.00 -1.46 3.40
N HIS A 879 32.98 -1.31 2.54
CA HIS A 879 32.71 -2.16 1.39
C HIS A 879 32.50 -1.34 0.10
N VAL A 880 33.34 -0.32 -0.09
CA VAL A 880 33.50 0.43 -1.35
C VAL A 880 34.85 0.06 -1.98
N GLY A 881 34.85 -0.47 -3.22
CA GLY A 881 36.07 -0.88 -3.91
C GLY A 881 35.92 -2.12 -4.80
N THR A 882 37.03 -2.61 -5.35
CA THR A 882 37.08 -3.88 -6.11
C THR A 882 37.16 -5.06 -5.13
N PHE A 883 36.20 -5.97 -5.17
CA PHE A 883 36.06 -7.02 -4.17
C PHE A 883 35.90 -8.41 -4.78
N LEU A 884 36.75 -9.36 -4.38
CA LEU A 884 36.61 -10.79 -4.70
C LEU A 884 36.65 -11.65 -3.45
N GLY A 885 35.58 -12.41 -3.22
CA GLY A 885 35.51 -13.39 -2.14
C GLY A 885 34.33 -13.21 -1.19
N PRO A 886 34.19 -14.12 -0.21
CA PRO A 886 33.25 -13.97 0.89
C PRO A 886 33.69 -12.88 1.87
N TYR A 887 32.81 -11.92 2.17
CA TYR A 887 33.02 -10.86 3.16
C TYR A 887 32.05 -11.02 4.30
N ASN A 888 32.56 -10.94 5.52
CA ASN A 888 31.70 -10.91 6.70
C ASN A 888 31.24 -9.48 6.93
N ILE A 889 29.94 -9.26 6.76
CA ILE A 889 29.27 -8.04 7.20
C ILE A 889 28.86 -8.29 8.65
N LEU A 890 29.53 -7.57 9.54
CA LEU A 890 29.14 -7.43 10.93
C LEU A 890 28.10 -6.32 11.01
N GLU A 891 26.83 -6.70 11.27
CA GLU A 891 25.78 -5.72 11.52
C GLU A 891 26.16 -4.84 12.72
N PRO A 892 26.37 -3.52 12.56
CA PRO A 892 26.70 -2.67 13.70
C PRO A 892 25.49 -2.56 14.63
N LEU A 893 25.70 -2.80 15.94
CA LEU A 893 24.66 -2.79 16.97
C LEU A 893 23.88 -1.47 17.10
N SER A 894 24.38 -0.37 16.52
CA SER A 894 23.84 0.98 16.66
C SER A 894 23.08 1.52 15.44
N ALA A 895 22.99 0.76 14.34
CA ALA A 895 22.11 1.09 13.21
C ALA A 895 21.06 -0.02 13.07
N ALA A 896 19.82 0.32 12.71
CA ALA A 896 18.75 -0.66 12.52
C ALA A 896 19.25 -1.86 11.70
N LYS A 897 19.08 -3.09 12.20
CA LYS A 897 19.56 -4.31 11.55
C LYS A 897 19.13 -4.31 10.08
N ALA A 898 20.10 -4.18 9.17
CA ALA A 898 19.81 -4.15 7.75
C ALA A 898 19.17 -5.47 7.33
N ARG A 899 18.00 -5.39 6.73
CA ARG A 899 17.23 -6.56 6.25
C ARG A 899 17.57 -6.90 4.81
N PHE A 900 18.01 -5.89 4.07
CA PHE A 900 18.26 -5.98 2.64
C PHE A 900 19.66 -5.48 2.34
N TYR A 901 20.32 -6.19 1.44
CA TYR A 901 21.62 -5.83 0.93
C TYR A 901 21.52 -5.84 -0.58
N ARG A 902 22.08 -4.82 -1.23
CA ARG A 902 22.28 -4.84 -2.67
C ARG A 902 23.70 -4.45 -2.96
N VAL A 903 24.18 -4.90 -4.11
CA VAL A 903 25.47 -4.49 -4.64
C VAL A 903 25.18 -3.46 -5.71
N LYS A 904 25.61 -2.23 -5.47
CA LYS A 904 25.71 -1.21 -6.50
C LYS A 904 27.04 -1.43 -7.21
N ILE A 905 27.01 -1.44 -8.54
CA ILE A 905 28.20 -1.50 -9.39
C ILE A 905 28.43 -0.06 -9.86
N GLU A 906 29.64 0.45 -9.68
CA GLU A 906 30.02 1.83 -10.02
C GLU A 906 30.90 1.90 -11.26
#